data_AF-A0AAW0H7U7-F1
#
_entry.id   AF-A0AAW0H7U7-F1
#
_cell.length_a   1.000
_cell.length_b   1.000
_cell.length_c   1.000
_cell.angle_alpha   90.00
_cell.angle_beta   90.00
_cell.angle_gamma   90.00
#
_symmetry.space_group_name_H-M   'P 1'
#
loop_
_entity.id
_entity.type
_entity.pdbx_description
1 polymer ?
#
loop_
_entity_poly.entity_id
_entity_poly.type
_entity_poly.pdbx_seq_one_letter_code
_entity_poly.pdbx_strand_id
1 'polypeptide(L)'
;MGGLGRCRDPGRLPGLGLWEAPSPGLPLLSPRPVFPCTLLPPSARELPRSPAPPPSLPAPRFRGRRRPGEGETGVGFAGSEKEGERPRLAGARIPREEGQGEGKLEDREGERGAAAGPGALRPGESRGAGPGAEPVRLRPRLLRGAPSASRTGRSEAVRRAERGLSVGWSRPLPAGSAVLSRPPFPQMLLLLLVPLFLRPLGAGGAQTPNATSEGCQIIHPPWEGGIRYRGLTRDQVKAINFLPVDYEIEYVCRGEREVVGPKVRKCLANGSWTDMDTPSRCVRICSKSYLTLENGKVFLTGGDLPALDGARVDFRCDPDFHLVGSSRSICSQGQWSTPKPHCQERRAVYIGALFPMSGGWPGGQACQPAVEMALEDVNSRRDILPDYELKLIHHDSKVVGCDPGQATKYLYELLYNDPIKIILMPGCSSVSTLVAEAARMWNLIVVCKLSYGSSSPALSNRQRFPTFFRTHPSATLHNPTRVKLFEKWGWKKIATIQQTTEVFTSTLDDLEERVKEAGIEITFRQSFFSDPAVPVKNLKVYKERLFGKKYVWFLIGWYADNWFKTYDPSINCTVDEMTEAVEGHITTEIVMLNPANTRSISNMTSQEFVEKLTKRLKRHPEETGGFQEAPLAYDAIWALALALNKTSGGGGRSGVRLEDFNYNNQTITDQIYRAMNSSSFEGVSGHVVFDASGSRMAWTLIEQLQGGSYKKIGYYDSTKDDLSWSKTDKWIGGSPPADQTLVIKTFRFLSQKLFISVSVLSSLGIVLAVVCLSFNIYNSHVRYIQNSQPNLNNLTAVGCSLALAAVFPLGLDGYHIKKGQFPFVCQARLWLLGLGFSLGYGSMFTKIWWVHTVFTKKEEKKEWRKTLEPWKLYATVGLLVGMDILTLAIWQIVDPLHRTIETFAKEEPKEDIDVSILPQLEHCSSRKMNTWLGIFYGYKGLLLLLGIFLAYETKSVSTEKINDHRAVGMAIYNVAVLCLITAPVTMILSSQQDAAFAFASLAIVFSSYITLVVLFVPKMRRLITRGEWQSEAQDTMKTGSSTNNNEEEKSRLLEKENRELEKIIAEKEERVSELRHQLQSRQQLRSRRHPPTPPDPSGGLPRGPSEPPDRLSCDGSRVHLLYK
;
A
#
# COMPACT_ATOMS: atom_id res chain seq x y z
N MET A 1 -36.16 37.38 -13.97
CA MET A 1 -35.61 38.34 -12.98
C MET A 1 -34.10 38.04 -12.89
N GLY A 2 -33.13 38.91 -13.16
CA GLY A 2 -33.16 40.34 -13.50
C GLY A 2 -32.52 41.20 -12.39
N GLY A 3 -31.41 41.92 -12.60
CA GLY A 3 -30.58 41.96 -13.81
C GLY A 3 -29.26 42.77 -13.68
N LEU A 4 -28.40 42.53 -14.68
CA LEU A 4 -27.18 43.24 -15.13
C LEU A 4 -26.87 44.67 -14.61
N GLY A 5 -25.57 44.91 -14.35
CA GLY A 5 -24.93 46.24 -14.37
C GLY A 5 -23.43 46.12 -14.69
N ARG A 6 -22.92 46.89 -15.66
CA ARG A 6 -21.49 46.94 -16.06
C ARG A 6 -20.85 48.26 -15.64
N CYS A 7 -19.51 48.22 -15.45
CA CYS A 7 -18.48 49.24 -15.80
C CYS A 7 -17.44 49.44 -14.68
N ARG A 8 -16.21 49.91 -14.89
CA ARG A 8 -15.26 49.96 -16.05
C ARG A 8 -14.04 50.75 -15.52
N ASP A 9 -12.81 50.21 -15.58
CA ASP A 9 -11.61 50.98 -15.19
C ASP A 9 -11.43 52.23 -16.07
N PRO A 10 -10.75 53.27 -15.57
CA PRO A 10 -9.35 53.44 -16.00
C PRO A 10 -8.39 54.12 -15.00
N GLY A 11 -7.08 53.99 -15.26
CA GLY A 11 -6.14 55.12 -15.12
C GLY A 11 -5.09 55.04 -14.01
N ARG A 12 -3.83 54.79 -14.39
CA ARG A 12 -2.65 55.11 -13.57
C ARG A 12 -2.25 56.59 -13.73
N LEU A 13 -1.60 57.15 -12.72
CA LEU A 13 -0.66 58.27 -12.85
C LEU A 13 0.68 57.93 -12.14
N PRO A 14 1.77 58.69 -12.36
CA PRO A 14 3.11 58.11 -12.50
C PRO A 14 3.98 58.14 -11.24
N GLY A 15 5.16 57.53 -11.34
CA GLY A 15 6.17 57.49 -10.27
C GLY A 15 7.40 58.37 -10.52
N LEU A 16 8.37 58.22 -9.63
CA LEU A 16 9.73 58.78 -9.67
C LEU A 16 10.71 57.65 -9.33
N GLY A 17 11.95 57.75 -9.80
CA GLY A 17 13.04 56.82 -9.50
C GLY A 17 14.35 57.29 -10.12
N LEU A 18 15.46 56.61 -9.82
CA LEU A 18 16.76 56.65 -10.51
C LEU A 18 17.77 55.77 -9.75
N TRP A 19 18.59 55.00 -10.49
CA TRP A 19 20.08 55.03 -10.46
C TRP A 19 20.69 53.74 -11.10
N GLU A 20 20.87 53.81 -12.42
CA GLU A 20 22.00 53.30 -13.22
C GLU A 20 22.36 51.79 -13.27
N ALA A 21 23.34 51.46 -14.13
CA ALA A 21 23.66 50.13 -14.68
C ALA A 21 25.21 49.86 -14.60
N PRO A 22 25.90 48.92 -15.33
CA PRO A 22 25.69 48.44 -16.71
C PRO A 22 25.72 46.90 -16.93
N SER A 23 25.44 46.47 -18.17
CA SER A 23 25.61 45.09 -18.68
C SER A 23 27.01 44.86 -19.30
N PRO A 24 27.45 43.62 -19.58
CA PRO A 24 27.12 42.98 -20.87
C PRO A 24 26.97 41.44 -20.84
N GLY A 25 26.48 40.84 -21.94
CA GLY A 25 26.65 39.39 -22.24
C GLY A 25 25.36 38.56 -22.36
N LEU A 26 25.04 38.13 -23.59
CA LEU A 26 24.08 37.08 -23.97
C LEU A 26 24.87 35.78 -24.32
N PRO A 27 24.27 34.58 -24.55
CA PRO A 27 22.83 34.26 -24.70
C PRO A 27 22.33 32.95 -24.00
N LEU A 28 21.08 32.58 -24.33
CA LEU A 28 20.47 31.22 -24.44
C LEU A 28 19.59 30.61 -23.31
N LEU A 29 18.46 30.08 -23.81
CA LEU A 29 17.61 28.98 -23.32
C LEU A 29 16.91 29.10 -21.95
N SER A 30 15.62 29.50 -22.03
CA SER A 30 14.58 29.09 -21.07
C SER A 30 13.62 28.09 -21.74
N PRO A 31 13.22 27.00 -21.07
CA PRO A 31 12.01 26.26 -21.40
C PRO A 31 10.80 26.92 -20.73
N ARG A 32 9.69 27.04 -21.46
CA ARG A 32 8.38 27.43 -20.88
C ARG A 32 7.71 26.22 -20.22
N PRO A 33 6.81 26.42 -19.22
CA PRO A 33 6.08 25.31 -18.61
C PRO A 33 5.19 24.59 -19.62
N VAL A 34 5.18 23.27 -19.56
CA VAL A 34 4.33 22.38 -20.38
C VAL A 34 2.95 22.25 -19.74
N PHE A 35 1.90 22.36 -20.55
CA PHE A 35 0.51 22.15 -20.11
C PHE A 35 0.18 20.64 -20.07
N PRO A 36 -0.51 20.13 -19.03
CA PRO A 36 -0.96 18.74 -19.00
C PRO A 36 -2.17 18.51 -19.92
N CYS A 37 -2.36 17.25 -20.32
CA CYS A 37 -3.34 16.83 -21.32
C CYS A 37 -4.80 17.24 -20.97
N THR A 38 -5.53 17.73 -21.96
CA THR A 38 -6.98 17.95 -21.90
C THR A 38 -7.66 17.39 -23.15
N LEU A 39 -8.60 16.47 -22.97
CA LEU A 39 -9.54 16.10 -24.03
C LEU A 39 -10.50 17.27 -24.30
N LEU A 40 -10.56 17.74 -25.55
CA LEU A 40 -11.50 18.76 -25.99
C LEU A 40 -12.85 18.12 -26.40
N PRO A 41 -14.01 18.73 -26.07
CA PRO A 41 -15.31 18.29 -26.56
C PRO A 41 -15.48 18.60 -28.05
N PRO A 42 -16.41 17.92 -28.75
CA PRO A 42 -16.62 18.12 -30.19
C PRO A 42 -17.28 19.48 -30.49
N SER A 43 -16.62 20.29 -31.31
CA SER A 43 -17.18 21.52 -31.89
C SER A 43 -17.07 21.49 -33.42
N ALA A 44 -18.19 21.67 -34.12
CA ALA A 44 -18.27 21.52 -35.57
C ALA A 44 -17.65 22.70 -36.36
N ARG A 45 -17.08 22.38 -37.52
CA ARG A 45 -17.01 23.22 -38.75
C ARG A 45 -16.63 22.31 -39.93
N GLU A 46 -17.47 22.17 -40.95
CA GLU A 46 -17.58 23.04 -42.14
C GLU A 46 -16.29 23.07 -43.00
N LEU A 47 -16.37 22.47 -44.19
CA LEU A 47 -15.44 22.60 -45.31
C LEU A 47 -16.25 22.83 -46.62
N PRO A 48 -15.68 23.46 -47.67
CA PRO A 48 -16.44 24.24 -48.65
C PRO A 48 -17.05 23.45 -49.84
N ARG A 49 -17.85 24.16 -50.66
CA ARG A 49 -18.70 23.63 -51.73
C ARG A 49 -18.05 23.55 -53.13
N SER A 50 -18.30 22.44 -53.83
CA SER A 50 -18.66 22.34 -55.28
C SER A 50 -17.57 22.69 -56.33
N PRO A 51 -17.64 22.26 -57.63
CA PRO A 51 -18.83 22.08 -58.51
C PRO A 51 -19.36 20.62 -58.65
N ALA A 52 -20.21 20.37 -59.67
CA ALA A 52 -21.04 19.16 -59.88
C ALA A 52 -21.19 18.84 -61.42
N PRO A 53 -22.22 18.09 -61.90
CA PRO A 53 -22.47 16.63 -61.91
C PRO A 53 -22.60 16.13 -63.41
N PRO A 54 -23.48 15.17 -63.85
CA PRO A 54 -24.17 13.97 -63.31
C PRO A 54 -23.80 12.71 -64.20
N PRO A 55 -24.66 11.69 -64.53
CA PRO A 55 -25.88 11.11 -63.91
C PRO A 55 -25.90 9.55 -63.78
N SER A 56 -26.78 9.00 -62.91
CA SER A 56 -27.80 7.96 -63.25
C SER A 56 -28.53 7.42 -61.98
N LEU A 57 -29.61 6.66 -62.19
CA LEU A 57 -30.70 6.27 -61.25
C LEU A 57 -31.13 4.81 -61.54
N PRO A 58 -32.13 4.18 -60.84
CA PRO A 58 -32.83 4.52 -59.59
C PRO A 58 -32.89 3.36 -58.57
N ALA A 59 -33.64 3.54 -57.46
CA ALA A 59 -34.20 2.46 -56.64
C ALA A 59 -35.74 2.47 -56.68
N PRO A 60 -36.44 1.31 -56.56
CA PRO A 60 -37.91 1.27 -56.52
C PRO A 60 -38.50 1.35 -55.10
N ARG A 61 -39.58 2.12 -54.96
CA ARG A 61 -40.58 2.02 -53.88
C ARG A 61 -41.92 1.63 -54.49
N PHE A 62 -42.78 0.92 -53.76
CA PHE A 62 -44.20 0.80 -54.13
C PHE A 62 -45.16 1.11 -52.97
N ARG A 63 -46.31 1.70 -53.34
CA ARG A 63 -47.54 1.86 -52.53
C ARG A 63 -48.43 0.62 -52.81
N GLY A 64 -49.40 0.18 -52.01
CA GLY A 64 -50.06 0.75 -50.83
C GLY A 64 -51.51 1.20 -51.12
N ARG A 65 -52.55 0.45 -50.69
CA ARG A 65 -53.98 0.84 -50.78
C ARG A 65 -54.97 0.03 -49.88
N ARG A 66 -55.75 0.76 -49.06
CA ARG A 66 -57.18 0.59 -48.64
C ARG A 66 -57.70 -0.57 -47.74
N ARG A 67 -58.60 -0.12 -46.82
CA ARG A 67 -59.58 -0.71 -45.85
C ARG A 67 -60.59 -1.75 -46.43
N PRO A 68 -61.56 -2.39 -45.67
CA PRO A 68 -62.09 -2.09 -44.31
C PRO A 68 -62.48 -3.26 -43.33
N GLY A 69 -62.94 -2.89 -42.11
CA GLY A 69 -63.80 -3.70 -41.18
C GLY A 69 -63.08 -4.72 -40.26
N GLU A 70 -63.49 -5.00 -39.02
CA GLU A 70 -64.46 -4.42 -38.05
C GLU A 70 -63.84 -4.59 -36.63
N GLY A 71 -64.01 -3.65 -35.67
CA GLY A 71 -64.92 -3.77 -34.51
C GLY A 71 -64.17 -4.26 -33.23
N GLU A 72 -64.33 -3.74 -32.01
CA GLU A 72 -65.07 -2.58 -31.46
C GLU A 72 -64.30 -1.92 -30.28
N THR A 73 -64.79 -0.75 -29.83
CA THR A 73 -64.65 -0.05 -28.52
C THR A 73 -63.57 -0.43 -27.47
N GLY A 74 -62.92 0.51 -26.77
CA GLY A 74 -62.90 1.99 -26.88
C GLY A 74 -62.66 2.73 -25.55
N VAL A 75 -61.92 3.86 -25.59
CA VAL A 75 -61.67 4.84 -24.49
C VAL A 75 -60.79 4.30 -23.33
N GLY A 76 -59.81 5.00 -22.73
CA GLY A 76 -59.25 6.36 -22.88
C GLY A 76 -59.02 6.97 -21.48
N PHE A 77 -58.08 7.87 -21.16
CA PHE A 77 -56.97 8.56 -21.83
C PHE A 77 -56.41 9.55 -20.76
N ALA A 78 -55.11 9.91 -20.78
CA ALA A 78 -54.49 11.02 -20.03
C ALA A 78 -54.49 11.00 -18.47
N GLY A 79 -53.58 11.80 -17.89
CA GLY A 79 -53.49 12.09 -16.44
C GLY A 79 -52.04 12.37 -16.00
N SER A 80 -51.74 13.57 -15.50
CA SER A 80 -50.38 14.06 -15.24
C SER A 80 -49.95 14.03 -13.75
N GLU A 81 -48.65 14.28 -13.56
CA GLU A 81 -48.06 15.09 -12.47
C GLU A 81 -47.81 14.58 -11.03
N LYS A 82 -46.65 15.05 -10.54
CA LYS A 82 -46.29 15.51 -9.18
C LYS A 82 -45.94 14.53 -8.06
N GLU A 83 -44.66 14.60 -7.68
CA GLU A 83 -44.17 15.05 -6.36
C GLU A 83 -45.18 15.10 -5.20
N GLY A 84 -44.85 14.45 -4.07
CA GLY A 84 -45.56 14.61 -2.80
C GLY A 84 -44.81 13.95 -1.64
N GLU A 85 -44.46 14.72 -0.60
CA GLU A 85 -43.56 14.32 0.48
C GLU A 85 -44.18 13.38 1.55
N ARG A 86 -43.33 12.93 2.48
CA ARG A 86 -43.72 12.20 3.70
C ARG A 86 -44.55 13.08 4.64
N PRO A 87 -45.26 12.47 5.60
CA PRO A 87 -44.90 12.75 7.00
C PRO A 87 -44.77 11.49 7.87
N ARG A 88 -44.27 11.68 9.10
CA ARG A 88 -44.25 10.68 10.19
C ARG A 88 -45.50 10.87 11.07
N LEU A 89 -45.95 9.83 11.80
CA LEU A 89 -46.09 9.89 13.27
C LEU A 89 -46.53 8.56 13.95
N ALA A 90 -46.41 8.56 15.28
CA ALA A 90 -46.43 7.47 16.24
C ALA A 90 -47.66 6.52 16.24
N GLY A 91 -47.39 5.25 16.56
CA GLY A 91 -48.36 4.16 16.63
C GLY A 91 -49.25 4.05 17.88
N ALA A 92 -49.99 2.94 17.92
CA ALA A 92 -50.93 2.52 18.97
C ALA A 92 -50.87 0.98 19.20
N ARG A 93 -51.76 0.42 20.03
CA ARG A 93 -51.64 -0.92 20.66
C ARG A 93 -52.53 -2.02 20.04
N ILE A 94 -51.99 -3.25 20.04
CA ILE A 94 -52.54 -4.53 20.57
C ILE A 94 -54.08 -4.59 20.80
N PRO A 95 -54.78 -5.61 20.25
CA PRO A 95 -55.23 -6.74 21.09
C PRO A 95 -55.01 -8.17 20.53
N ARG A 96 -55.26 -9.18 21.38
CA ARG A 96 -55.39 -10.63 21.11
C ARG A 96 -56.83 -10.95 20.59
N GLU A 97 -57.49 -12.12 20.66
CA GLU A 97 -57.47 -13.40 21.42
C GLU A 97 -58.38 -14.41 20.63
N GLU A 98 -58.28 -15.75 20.66
CA GLU A 98 -57.27 -16.75 21.08
C GLU A 98 -57.66 -18.15 20.49
N GLY A 99 -57.13 -19.28 21.01
CA GLY A 99 -57.65 -20.65 20.76
C GLY A 99 -56.71 -21.63 20.02
N GLN A 100 -56.62 -22.93 20.32
CA GLN A 100 -56.87 -23.80 21.50
C GLN A 100 -56.68 -25.27 21.03
N GLY A 101 -56.27 -26.21 21.90
CA GLY A 101 -56.20 -27.65 21.60
C GLY A 101 -55.30 -28.45 22.56
N GLU A 102 -55.83 -29.49 23.22
CA GLU A 102 -55.16 -30.27 24.27
C GLU A 102 -54.75 -31.71 23.85
N GLY A 103 -53.85 -32.37 24.61
CA GLY A 103 -53.53 -33.81 24.50
C GLY A 103 -52.57 -34.32 25.60
N LYS A 104 -52.73 -35.57 26.09
CA LYS A 104 -52.10 -36.16 27.31
C LYS A 104 -51.94 -37.70 27.14
N LEU A 105 -51.09 -38.45 27.86
CA LEU A 105 -50.04 -38.06 28.83
C LEU A 105 -48.63 -38.51 28.34
N GLU A 106 -47.89 -39.57 28.76
CA GLU A 106 -47.91 -40.53 29.89
C GLU A 106 -46.45 -41.01 30.22
N ASP A 107 -46.25 -42.09 31.00
CA ASP A 107 -45.03 -42.31 31.85
C ASP A 107 -44.29 -43.68 31.71
N ARG A 108 -43.07 -43.78 32.30
CA ARG A 108 -42.21 -44.96 32.69
C ARG A 108 -41.37 -45.70 31.60
N GLU A 109 -40.22 -46.37 31.89
CA GLU A 109 -39.37 -46.56 33.11
C GLU A 109 -37.90 -46.98 32.78
N GLY A 110 -36.94 -46.72 33.69
CA GLY A 110 -35.60 -47.40 33.80
C GLY A 110 -34.45 -46.97 32.85
N GLU A 111 -33.16 -47.03 33.19
CA GLU A 111 -32.45 -47.41 34.44
C GLU A 111 -31.06 -46.72 34.58
N ARG A 112 -30.41 -46.93 35.75
CA ARG A 112 -29.18 -46.32 36.32
C ARG A 112 -27.87 -46.47 35.49
N GLY A 113 -26.78 -45.71 35.76
CA GLY A 113 -26.58 -44.60 36.72
C GLY A 113 -25.09 -44.33 37.10
N ALA A 114 -24.88 -43.49 38.13
CA ALA A 114 -23.59 -43.02 38.75
C ALA A 114 -22.67 -42.14 37.85
N ALA A 115 -22.20 -40.92 38.23
CA ALA A 115 -21.69 -40.32 39.49
C ALA A 115 -20.24 -40.74 39.84
N ALA A 116 -19.34 -39.89 40.34
CA ALA A 116 -19.36 -38.46 40.72
C ALA A 116 -18.03 -37.78 40.27
N GLY A 117 -17.58 -36.58 40.64
CA GLY A 117 -18.00 -35.54 41.60
C GLY A 117 -16.82 -34.54 41.81
N PRO A 118 -17.03 -33.23 42.09
CA PRO A 118 -15.98 -32.21 41.91
C PRO A 118 -15.30 -31.70 43.20
N GLY A 119 -14.18 -30.96 43.04
CA GLY A 119 -13.55 -30.13 44.07
C GLY A 119 -13.21 -28.73 43.54
N ALA A 120 -13.29 -27.69 44.39
CA ALA A 120 -13.24 -26.28 43.98
C ALA A 120 -12.55 -25.36 45.01
N LEU A 121 -12.58 -24.03 44.75
CA LEU A 121 -12.13 -22.88 45.58
C LEU A 121 -10.60 -22.58 45.47
N ARG A 122 -10.12 -21.40 45.06
CA ARG A 122 -10.31 -19.96 45.41
C ARG A 122 -9.12 -19.41 46.24
N PRO A 123 -8.90 -18.07 46.35
CA PRO A 123 -7.56 -17.53 46.05
C PRO A 123 -6.91 -16.66 47.15
N GLY A 124 -5.71 -16.14 46.84
CA GLY A 124 -5.12 -14.92 47.39
C GLY A 124 -3.61 -14.88 47.18
N GLU A 125 -2.86 -13.81 47.49
CA GLU A 125 -3.01 -12.38 47.17
C GLU A 125 -1.73 -11.64 47.64
N SER A 126 -1.08 -10.91 46.72
CA SER A 126 -0.36 -9.65 46.98
C SER A 126 1.08 -9.60 47.57
N ARG A 127 1.80 -8.53 47.14
CA ARG A 127 3.03 -7.88 47.70
C ARG A 127 4.35 -8.68 47.62
N GLY A 128 5.48 -8.13 47.15
CA GLY A 128 5.75 -6.90 46.37
C GLY A 128 6.78 -5.95 46.99
N ALA A 129 8.00 -5.89 46.44
CA ALA A 129 9.00 -4.83 46.64
C ALA A 129 10.12 -4.86 45.57
N GLY A 130 10.69 -3.69 45.26
CA GLY A 130 12.05 -3.48 44.73
C GLY A 130 12.68 -2.32 45.52
N PRO A 131 13.67 -1.54 45.02
CA PRO A 131 14.45 -1.66 43.77
C PRO A 131 15.98 -1.48 43.99
N GLY A 132 16.80 -1.36 42.92
CA GLY A 132 18.01 -0.49 42.96
C GLY A 132 19.31 -0.90 42.24
N ALA A 133 19.87 0.07 41.51
CA ALA A 133 21.30 0.34 41.24
C ALA A 133 22.18 -0.56 40.30
N GLU A 134 22.51 0.01 39.13
CA GLU A 134 23.80 -0.12 38.40
C GLU A 134 24.94 0.64 39.14
N PRO A 135 26.28 0.56 38.82
CA PRO A 135 26.84 0.75 37.44
C PRO A 135 28.24 0.20 37.02
N VAL A 136 28.45 0.03 35.70
CA VAL A 136 29.62 0.49 34.86
C VAL A 136 31.10 0.01 35.09
N ARG A 137 31.55 -0.89 34.18
CA ARG A 137 32.80 -0.91 33.32
C ARG A 137 34.28 -1.14 33.79
N LEU A 138 34.96 -1.98 32.95
CA LEU A 138 36.32 -1.87 32.32
C LEU A 138 37.62 -2.55 32.89
N ARG A 139 38.08 -3.61 32.18
CA ARG A 139 39.42 -3.93 31.55
C ARG A 139 40.74 -3.32 32.13
N PRO A 140 41.92 -4.01 32.06
CA PRO A 140 42.55 -4.38 30.75
C PRO A 140 43.62 -5.55 30.65
N ARG A 141 43.85 -6.06 29.40
CA ARG A 141 45.14 -6.42 28.70
C ARG A 141 46.16 -7.45 29.34
N LEU A 142 47.06 -8.19 28.63
CA LEU A 142 47.44 -8.37 27.21
C LEU A 142 48.41 -9.59 26.96
N LEU A 143 48.80 -9.83 25.68
CA LEU A 143 50.03 -10.50 25.14
C LEU A 143 50.15 -12.05 25.20
N ARG A 144 50.74 -12.79 24.22
CA ARG A 144 51.20 -12.53 22.81
C ARG A 144 51.49 -13.88 22.08
N GLY A 145 51.30 -13.99 20.75
CA GLY A 145 51.86 -15.11 19.93
C GLY A 145 51.08 -15.49 18.66
N ALA A 146 51.76 -15.80 17.55
CA ALA A 146 51.25 -16.20 16.21
C ALA A 146 52.42 -16.90 15.41
N PRO A 147 52.38 -17.26 14.10
CA PRO A 147 51.35 -17.08 13.06
C PRO A 147 51.16 -18.20 11.95
N SER A 148 50.19 -17.96 11.05
CA SER A 148 50.22 -18.17 9.56
C SER A 148 50.02 -19.53 8.82
N ALA A 149 49.35 -19.41 7.66
CA ALA A 149 49.60 -20.06 6.34
C ALA A 149 48.85 -21.36 5.87
N SER A 150 47.68 -21.16 5.24
CA SER A 150 47.26 -21.61 3.88
C SER A 150 47.43 -23.06 3.31
N ARG A 151 46.39 -23.44 2.54
CA ARG A 151 46.36 -24.33 1.33
C ARG A 151 46.34 -25.87 1.46
N THR A 152 45.25 -26.45 0.95
CA THR A 152 45.13 -27.70 0.14
C THR A 152 45.93 -28.96 0.54
N GLY A 153 45.23 -30.06 0.89
CA GLY A 153 45.83 -31.39 0.98
C GLY A 153 44.81 -32.54 1.06
N ARG A 154 45.11 -33.67 0.41
CA ARG A 154 44.37 -34.94 0.49
C ARG A 154 44.80 -35.74 1.73
N SER A 155 43.83 -36.46 2.31
CA SER A 155 43.85 -37.90 2.66
C SER A 155 44.99 -38.54 3.48
N GLU A 156 44.58 -39.48 4.34
CA GLU A 156 45.38 -40.56 4.99
C GLU A 156 46.38 -40.19 6.11
N ALA A 157 46.61 -41.01 7.16
CA ALA A 157 45.82 -42.12 7.76
C ALA A 157 46.42 -42.64 9.10
N VAL A 158 45.71 -43.63 9.69
CA VAL A 158 46.17 -44.76 10.55
C VAL A 158 46.38 -44.58 12.08
N ARG A 159 45.92 -45.63 12.81
CA ARG A 159 46.24 -46.11 14.20
C ARG A 159 45.30 -45.61 15.31
N ARG A 160 44.83 -46.44 16.26
CA ARG A 160 44.97 -47.91 16.54
C ARG A 160 43.64 -48.38 17.20
N ALA A 161 43.09 -49.56 16.88
CA ALA A 161 43.22 -50.87 17.58
C ALA A 161 42.61 -50.90 19.02
N GLU A 162 42.02 -51.99 19.56
CA GLU A 162 42.33 -53.43 19.44
C GLU A 162 41.13 -54.41 19.60
N ARG A 163 41.36 -55.70 19.20
CA ARG A 163 40.88 -57.02 19.72
C ARG A 163 39.41 -57.24 20.22
N GLY A 164 38.75 -58.38 19.95
CA GLY A 164 39.09 -59.52 19.07
C GLY A 164 38.33 -60.85 19.36
N LEU A 165 38.50 -61.85 18.47
CA LEU A 165 38.22 -63.32 18.59
C LEU A 165 36.73 -63.77 18.75
N SER A 166 36.28 -64.94 18.22
CA SER A 166 36.95 -66.01 17.44
C SER A 166 36.02 -66.85 16.52
N VAL A 167 36.46 -67.05 15.26
CA VAL A 167 36.58 -68.34 14.49
C VAL A 167 35.33 -69.23 14.24
N GLY A 168 35.07 -69.81 13.04
CA GLY A 168 35.82 -69.86 11.75
C GLY A 168 35.08 -70.74 10.70
N TRP A 169 35.48 -70.94 9.42
CA TRP A 169 36.60 -70.50 8.53
C TRP A 169 36.15 -70.74 7.03
N SER A 170 36.29 -69.83 6.04
CA SER A 170 37.45 -69.51 5.15
C SER A 170 37.55 -70.38 3.83
N ARG A 171 38.13 -70.00 2.66
CA ARG A 171 39.07 -68.92 2.21
C ARG A 171 39.14 -68.73 0.63
N PRO A 172 39.81 -67.70 0.03
CA PRO A 172 39.72 -67.36 -1.44
C PRO A 172 41.02 -66.90 -2.23
N LEU A 173 40.89 -66.63 -3.57
CA LEU A 173 41.66 -65.70 -4.50
C LEU A 173 43.18 -65.98 -4.82
N PRO A 174 43.95 -65.25 -5.72
CA PRO A 174 43.73 -64.03 -6.59
C PRO A 174 44.36 -64.00 -8.06
N ALA A 175 44.32 -62.81 -8.76
CA ALA A 175 45.25 -62.22 -9.79
C ALA A 175 44.91 -62.13 -11.33
N GLY A 176 45.50 -61.16 -12.09
CA GLY A 176 45.30 -60.90 -13.57
C GLY A 176 46.01 -59.62 -14.16
N SER A 177 45.86 -59.27 -15.47
CA SER A 177 46.31 -57.98 -16.12
C SER A 177 45.97 -57.69 -17.63
N ALA A 178 45.65 -56.41 -17.96
CA ALA A 178 45.89 -55.60 -19.20
C ALA A 178 45.11 -55.68 -20.58
N VAL A 179 44.45 -54.54 -20.95
CA VAL A 179 44.36 -53.87 -22.32
C VAL A 179 43.34 -54.39 -23.39
N LEU A 180 43.14 -53.75 -24.58
CA LEU A 180 42.14 -52.67 -24.92
C LEU A 180 41.87 -52.46 -26.48
N SER A 181 40.86 -51.64 -26.85
CA SER A 181 40.47 -51.05 -28.20
C SER A 181 39.35 -51.74 -29.04
N ARG A 182 38.84 -51.09 -30.12
CA ARG A 182 37.48 -51.25 -30.76
C ARG A 182 37.58 -51.40 -32.31
N PRO A 183 36.54 -51.79 -33.11
CA PRO A 183 35.11 -52.13 -32.85
C PRO A 183 34.77 -53.56 -33.42
N PRO A 184 33.60 -53.95 -34.02
CA PRO A 184 32.22 -53.40 -34.06
C PRO A 184 31.07 -54.41 -33.71
N PHE A 185 30.48 -55.13 -34.69
CA PHE A 185 29.20 -55.87 -34.67
C PHE A 185 29.16 -56.96 -35.79
N PRO A 186 28.29 -58.00 -35.76
CA PRO A 186 27.35 -58.41 -34.70
C PRO A 186 27.44 -59.92 -34.30
N GLN A 187 26.54 -60.34 -33.39
CA GLN A 187 26.00 -61.70 -33.17
C GLN A 187 26.89 -62.89 -32.68
N MET A 188 26.38 -63.51 -31.60
CA MET A 188 26.18 -64.95 -31.37
C MET A 188 27.36 -65.96 -31.39
N LEU A 189 27.84 -66.25 -30.17
CA LEU A 189 28.01 -67.60 -29.57
C LEU A 189 28.97 -68.67 -30.18
N LEU A 190 29.74 -69.29 -29.27
CA LEU A 190 30.34 -70.64 -29.32
C LEU A 190 31.72 -70.86 -30.02
N LEU A 191 32.77 -70.76 -29.18
CA LEU A 191 33.88 -71.72 -28.98
C LEU A 191 34.48 -72.58 -30.13
N LEU A 192 35.83 -72.63 -30.07
CA LEU A 192 36.76 -73.67 -30.54
C LEU A 192 37.22 -73.67 -32.01
N LEU A 193 38.40 -73.07 -32.21
CA LEU A 193 39.41 -73.49 -33.18
C LEU A 193 40.48 -74.35 -32.46
N VAL A 194 40.83 -75.50 -33.06
CA VAL A 194 42.16 -75.86 -33.65
C VAL A 194 43.42 -75.63 -32.76
N PRO A 195 44.46 -76.52 -32.76
CA PRO A 195 44.83 -77.48 -33.82
C PRO A 195 45.11 -78.94 -33.41
N LEU A 196 45.24 -79.79 -34.43
CA LEU A 196 46.23 -80.88 -34.43
C LEU A 196 47.25 -80.59 -35.55
N PHE A 197 48.47 -80.20 -35.16
CA PHE A 197 49.57 -80.09 -36.12
C PHE A 197 50.27 -81.44 -36.27
N LEU A 198 50.28 -81.94 -37.51
CA LEU A 198 51.26 -82.83 -38.14
C LEU A 198 52.23 -83.58 -37.20
N ARG A 199 52.15 -84.92 -37.22
CA ARG A 199 53.35 -85.77 -37.19
C ARG A 199 53.43 -86.58 -38.48
N PRO A 200 54.57 -86.55 -39.21
CA PRO A 200 54.81 -87.50 -40.28
C PRO A 200 55.16 -88.88 -39.69
N LEU A 201 54.97 -89.93 -40.48
CA LEU A 201 55.61 -91.23 -40.29
C LEU A 201 56.12 -91.74 -41.64
N GLY A 202 57.27 -92.43 -41.61
CA GLY A 202 58.02 -92.79 -42.80
C GLY A 202 57.39 -93.94 -43.60
N ALA A 203 57.84 -94.08 -44.85
CA ALA A 203 57.52 -95.23 -45.69
C ALA A 203 58.33 -96.47 -45.30
N GLY A 204 57.89 -97.67 -45.73
CA GLY A 204 58.81 -98.80 -45.91
C GLY A 204 58.30 -100.20 -45.58
N GLY A 205 57.42 -100.76 -46.44
CA GLY A 205 57.18 -102.20 -46.51
C GLY A 205 56.25 -102.82 -45.45
N ALA A 206 55.83 -104.08 -45.59
CA ALA A 206 55.94 -104.96 -46.76
C ALA A 206 54.88 -106.08 -46.72
N GLN A 207 54.62 -106.68 -47.89
CA GLN A 207 54.05 -108.02 -48.11
C GLN A 207 52.61 -108.33 -47.60
N THR A 208 51.75 -108.59 -48.58
CA THR A 208 50.58 -109.49 -48.55
C THR A 208 50.99 -110.95 -48.24
N PRO A 209 50.08 -111.92 -47.95
CA PRO A 209 48.68 -111.97 -48.39
C PRO A 209 47.61 -112.59 -47.43
N ASN A 210 46.34 -112.43 -47.84
CA ASN A 210 45.13 -113.24 -47.54
C ASN A 210 44.72 -113.42 -46.05
N ALA A 211 43.44 -113.35 -45.65
CA ALA A 211 42.20 -113.54 -46.41
C ALA A 211 41.05 -112.63 -45.93
N THR A 212 39.89 -112.73 -46.60
CA THR A 212 38.70 -111.88 -46.44
C THR A 212 37.92 -112.07 -45.15
N SER A 213 37.44 -110.97 -44.56
CA SER A 213 36.32 -110.94 -43.62
C SER A 213 35.55 -109.62 -43.73
N GLU A 214 34.38 -109.64 -44.37
CA GLU A 214 33.58 -108.44 -44.68
C GLU A 214 32.49 -108.20 -43.62
N GLY A 215 32.70 -107.24 -42.70
CA GLY A 215 31.68 -106.88 -41.72
C GLY A 215 32.16 -105.93 -40.62
N CYS A 216 31.20 -105.26 -39.95
CA CYS A 216 31.44 -104.30 -38.86
C CYS A 216 31.22 -104.93 -37.49
N GLN A 217 32.03 -104.55 -36.50
CA GLN A 217 31.86 -105.02 -35.13
C GLN A 217 30.53 -104.53 -34.51
N ILE A 218 29.89 -105.37 -33.69
CA ILE A 218 28.61 -105.05 -33.04
C ILE A 218 28.72 -103.87 -32.06
N ILE A 219 27.82 -102.88 -32.19
CA ILE A 219 27.64 -101.81 -31.19
C ILE A 219 26.71 -102.31 -30.08
N HIS A 220 27.13 -102.17 -28.81
CA HIS A 220 26.29 -102.49 -27.64
C HIS A 220 25.31 -101.35 -27.28
N PRO A 221 24.13 -101.66 -26.73
CA PRO A 221 23.10 -100.65 -26.44
C PRO A 221 23.48 -99.72 -25.27
N PRO A 222 23.21 -98.40 -25.36
CA PRO A 222 23.45 -97.47 -24.26
C PRO A 222 22.45 -97.66 -23.12
N TRP A 223 22.89 -97.36 -21.89
CA TRP A 223 22.20 -97.68 -20.62
C TRP A 223 20.74 -97.17 -20.53
N GLU A 224 20.44 -96.03 -21.15
CA GLU A 224 19.12 -95.39 -21.13
C GLU A 224 18.25 -95.66 -22.38
N GLY A 225 18.67 -96.60 -23.23
CA GLY A 225 17.96 -96.97 -24.47
C GLY A 225 18.05 -98.45 -24.82
N GLY A 226 18.13 -98.71 -26.11
CA GLY A 226 18.27 -100.03 -26.72
C GLY A 226 18.58 -99.90 -28.21
N ILE A 227 19.17 -100.95 -28.80
CA ILE A 227 19.42 -101.05 -30.24
C ILE A 227 18.56 -102.18 -30.78
N ARG A 228 17.85 -101.92 -31.89
CA ARG A 228 17.06 -102.89 -32.63
C ARG A 228 17.83 -103.30 -33.88
N TYR A 229 18.35 -104.52 -33.85
CA TYR A 229 18.95 -105.20 -35.00
C TYR A 229 17.82 -105.76 -35.87
N ARG A 230 17.79 -105.44 -37.17
CA ARG A 230 16.70 -105.83 -38.07
C ARG A 230 16.88 -107.27 -38.54
N GLY A 231 16.09 -108.20 -37.98
CA GLY A 231 16.03 -109.61 -38.40
C GLY A 231 16.78 -110.62 -37.51
N LEU A 232 17.43 -110.18 -36.42
CA LEU A 232 18.08 -111.08 -35.46
C LEU A 232 17.31 -111.15 -34.13
N THR A 233 17.20 -112.34 -33.56
CA THR A 233 16.64 -112.53 -32.20
C THR A 233 17.67 -112.17 -31.12
N ARG A 234 17.21 -111.85 -29.90
CA ARG A 234 18.07 -111.40 -28.79
C ARG A 234 19.22 -112.33 -28.44
N ASP A 235 19.07 -113.63 -28.67
CA ASP A 235 20.09 -114.62 -28.32
C ASP A 235 21.03 -114.93 -29.49
N GLN A 236 20.57 -114.80 -30.74
CA GLN A 236 21.46 -114.74 -31.92
C GLN A 236 22.39 -113.52 -31.85
N VAL A 237 21.88 -112.36 -31.41
CA VAL A 237 22.67 -111.12 -31.23
C VAL A 237 23.81 -111.28 -30.22
N LYS A 238 23.72 -112.22 -29.26
CA LYS A 238 24.80 -112.53 -28.30
C LYS A 238 25.89 -113.44 -28.87
N ALA A 239 25.63 -114.15 -29.97
CA ALA A 239 26.52 -115.15 -30.56
C ALA A 239 27.32 -114.62 -31.76
N ILE A 240 27.11 -113.36 -32.16
CA ILE A 240 27.64 -112.76 -33.39
C ILE A 240 28.46 -111.51 -33.04
N ASN A 241 29.76 -111.53 -33.35
CA ASN A 241 30.66 -110.40 -33.11
C ASN A 241 30.70 -109.38 -34.26
N PHE A 242 30.39 -109.80 -35.48
CA PHE A 242 30.46 -108.99 -36.70
C PHE A 242 29.14 -109.08 -37.49
N LEU A 243 28.63 -107.93 -37.93
CA LEU A 243 27.44 -107.80 -38.77
C LEU A 243 27.87 -107.50 -40.23
N PRO A 244 27.14 -108.01 -41.24
CA PRO A 244 27.53 -107.84 -42.64
C PRO A 244 27.46 -106.38 -43.10
N VAL A 245 28.13 -106.09 -44.22
CA VAL A 245 28.05 -104.80 -44.91
C VAL A 245 26.60 -104.45 -45.27
N ASP A 246 26.27 -103.16 -45.27
CA ASP A 246 24.93 -102.57 -45.43
C ASP A 246 23.89 -102.93 -44.34
N TYR A 247 24.25 -103.72 -43.32
CA TYR A 247 23.34 -104.03 -42.22
C TYR A 247 22.95 -102.78 -41.41
N GLU A 248 21.66 -102.64 -41.12
CA GLU A 248 21.10 -101.49 -40.40
C GLU A 248 20.79 -101.79 -38.93
N ILE A 249 21.21 -100.88 -38.04
CA ILE A 249 20.79 -100.86 -36.63
C ILE A 249 19.98 -99.60 -36.34
N GLU A 250 18.90 -99.74 -35.56
CA GLU A 250 18.02 -98.64 -35.17
C GLU A 250 18.05 -98.39 -33.66
N TYR A 251 18.35 -97.16 -33.25
CA TYR A 251 18.32 -96.74 -31.85
C TYR A 251 16.87 -96.51 -31.39
N VAL A 252 16.55 -97.03 -30.20
CA VAL A 252 15.22 -96.96 -29.59
C VAL A 252 15.35 -96.54 -28.13
N CYS A 253 14.64 -95.48 -27.74
CA CYS A 253 14.61 -94.99 -26.35
C CYS A 253 13.51 -95.68 -25.54
N ARG A 254 13.61 -95.63 -24.20
CA ARG A 254 12.58 -96.13 -23.28
C ARG A 254 11.74 -94.96 -22.73
N GLY A 255 10.42 -95.14 -22.72
CA GLY A 255 9.46 -94.11 -22.28
C GLY A 255 9.34 -92.93 -23.27
N GLU A 256 8.81 -91.81 -22.80
CA GLU A 256 8.58 -90.58 -23.57
C GLU A 256 9.90 -89.80 -23.81
N ARG A 257 10.83 -90.43 -24.52
CA ARG A 257 12.14 -89.89 -24.86
C ARG A 257 12.40 -90.09 -26.36
N GLU A 258 12.84 -89.04 -27.03
CA GLU A 258 13.20 -89.10 -28.44
C GLU A 258 14.72 -89.29 -28.62
N VAL A 259 15.12 -89.86 -29.76
CA VAL A 259 16.52 -89.99 -30.17
C VAL A 259 16.98 -88.67 -30.79
N VAL A 260 17.98 -88.04 -30.20
CA VAL A 260 18.69 -86.90 -30.79
C VAL A 260 20.06 -87.37 -31.28
N GLY A 261 20.28 -87.28 -32.59
CA GLY A 261 21.39 -87.88 -33.33
C GLY A 261 20.92 -88.91 -34.36
N PRO A 262 21.82 -89.61 -35.06
CA PRO A 262 21.47 -90.61 -36.08
C PRO A 262 20.60 -91.73 -35.52
N LYS A 263 19.32 -91.79 -35.93
CA LYS A 263 18.37 -92.81 -35.45
C LYS A 263 18.69 -94.21 -35.99
N VAL A 264 19.16 -94.28 -37.24
CA VAL A 264 19.62 -95.51 -37.89
C VAL A 264 21.08 -95.32 -38.28
N ARG A 265 21.90 -96.36 -38.12
CA ARG A 265 23.27 -96.41 -38.65
C ARG A 265 23.45 -97.66 -39.51
N LYS A 266 24.25 -97.56 -40.57
CA LYS A 266 24.58 -98.70 -41.45
C LYS A 266 26.02 -99.16 -41.26
N CYS A 267 26.28 -100.45 -41.47
CA CYS A 267 27.62 -100.98 -41.59
C CYS A 267 28.20 -100.66 -42.98
N LEU A 268 29.38 -100.05 -43.04
CA LEU A 268 30.10 -99.72 -44.27
C LEU A 268 31.13 -100.79 -44.63
N ALA A 269 31.49 -100.89 -45.91
CA ALA A 269 32.46 -101.88 -46.42
C ALA A 269 33.88 -101.78 -45.82
N ASN A 270 34.20 -100.69 -45.10
CA ASN A 270 35.44 -100.50 -44.37
C ASN A 270 35.40 -101.03 -42.91
N GLY A 271 34.30 -101.68 -42.49
CA GLY A 271 34.11 -102.20 -41.13
C GLY A 271 33.64 -101.18 -40.09
N SER A 272 33.39 -99.91 -40.47
CA SER A 272 32.86 -98.87 -39.57
C SER A 272 31.36 -98.59 -39.78
N TRP A 273 30.74 -97.92 -38.80
CA TRP A 273 29.34 -97.53 -38.88
C TRP A 273 29.21 -96.08 -39.40
N THR A 274 28.10 -95.78 -40.08
CA THR A 274 27.80 -94.39 -40.49
C THR A 274 27.69 -93.45 -39.28
N ASP A 275 28.06 -92.19 -39.49
CA ASP A 275 27.82 -91.07 -38.56
C ASP A 275 28.41 -91.23 -37.15
N MET A 276 29.52 -91.98 -37.04
CA MET A 276 30.18 -92.30 -35.76
C MET A 276 30.44 -91.07 -34.89
N ASP A 277 30.82 -89.94 -35.49
CA ASP A 277 31.19 -88.69 -34.82
C ASP A 277 30.03 -88.02 -34.05
N THR A 278 28.78 -88.40 -34.32
CA THR A 278 27.60 -87.81 -33.65
C THR A 278 26.87 -88.85 -32.77
N PRO A 279 27.00 -88.77 -31.43
CA PRO A 279 26.45 -89.78 -30.53
C PRO A 279 24.93 -89.67 -30.38
N SER A 280 24.21 -90.73 -30.76
CA SER A 280 22.75 -90.85 -30.65
C SER A 280 22.33 -90.98 -29.17
N ARG A 281 21.65 -89.97 -28.63
CA ARG A 281 21.24 -89.88 -27.21
C ARG A 281 19.73 -89.84 -27.02
N CYS A 282 19.25 -90.43 -25.94
CA CYS A 282 17.83 -90.40 -25.54
C CYS A 282 17.56 -89.24 -24.59
N VAL A 283 16.64 -88.34 -24.95
CA VAL A 283 16.34 -87.11 -24.19
C VAL A 283 14.83 -86.87 -24.09
N ARG A 284 14.40 -86.19 -23.02
CA ARG A 284 13.05 -85.60 -22.96
C ARG A 284 13.04 -84.26 -23.69
N ILE A 285 11.91 -83.94 -24.31
CA ILE A 285 11.69 -82.70 -25.06
C ILE A 285 10.45 -82.03 -24.48
N CYS A 286 10.53 -80.73 -24.17
CA CYS A 286 9.38 -79.96 -23.69
C CYS A 286 8.39 -79.65 -24.83
N SER A 287 7.11 -79.48 -24.48
CA SER A 287 6.04 -79.27 -25.47
C SER A 287 6.33 -78.10 -26.42
N LYS A 288 6.23 -78.38 -27.73
CA LYS A 288 6.39 -77.42 -28.83
C LYS A 288 5.30 -76.33 -28.82
N SER A 289 4.21 -76.49 -28.06
CA SER A 289 3.14 -75.48 -27.94
C SER A 289 3.56 -74.14 -27.30
N TYR A 290 4.77 -74.07 -26.74
CA TYR A 290 5.39 -72.85 -26.20
C TYR A 290 6.26 -72.11 -27.23
N LEU A 291 6.50 -72.69 -28.41
CA LEU A 291 7.27 -72.06 -29.50
C LEU A 291 6.45 -71.06 -30.34
N THR A 292 5.13 -71.09 -30.21
CA THR A 292 4.20 -70.14 -30.84
C THR A 292 3.48 -69.32 -29.79
N LEU A 293 3.25 -68.03 -30.06
CA LEU A 293 2.49 -67.11 -29.23
C LEU A 293 1.55 -66.33 -30.16
N GLU A 294 0.26 -66.31 -29.85
CA GLU A 294 -0.70 -65.50 -30.61
C GLU A 294 -0.49 -64.02 -30.29
N ASN A 295 -0.53 -63.17 -31.31
CA ASN A 295 -0.22 -61.73 -31.23
C ASN A 295 1.14 -61.44 -30.55
N GLY A 296 2.14 -62.28 -30.80
CA GLY A 296 3.47 -62.15 -30.22
C GLY A 296 4.54 -63.03 -30.87
N LYS A 297 5.76 -62.90 -30.34
CA LYS A 297 6.98 -63.53 -30.84
C LYS A 297 7.73 -64.23 -29.69
N VAL A 298 8.18 -65.45 -29.95
CA VAL A 298 8.93 -66.28 -29.00
C VAL A 298 10.41 -66.31 -29.41
N PHE A 299 11.32 -66.15 -28.45
CA PHE A 299 12.76 -66.18 -28.66
C PHE A 299 13.35 -67.39 -27.93
N LEU A 300 13.68 -68.45 -28.68
CA LEU A 300 14.34 -69.64 -28.15
C LEU A 300 15.86 -69.40 -28.06
N THR A 301 16.45 -69.61 -26.89
CA THR A 301 17.91 -69.50 -26.69
C THR A 301 18.60 -70.80 -27.09
N GLY A 302 18.92 -70.97 -28.38
CA GLY A 302 19.65 -72.14 -28.87
C GLY A 302 19.65 -72.42 -30.38
N GLY A 303 18.90 -71.67 -31.20
CA GLY A 303 18.65 -72.01 -32.61
C GLY A 303 17.59 -73.11 -32.76
N ASP A 304 17.31 -73.53 -34.00
CA ASP A 304 16.16 -74.40 -34.37
C ASP A 304 16.30 -75.89 -33.96
N LEU A 305 16.95 -76.15 -32.84
CA LEU A 305 16.97 -77.45 -32.18
C LEU A 305 15.64 -77.69 -31.43
N PRO A 306 15.19 -78.96 -31.26
CA PRO A 306 14.04 -79.26 -30.42
C PRO A 306 14.27 -78.77 -28.97
N ALA A 307 13.18 -78.46 -28.26
CA ALA A 307 13.22 -77.90 -26.91
C ALA A 307 13.73 -78.91 -25.86
N LEU A 308 15.06 -79.06 -25.79
CA LEU A 308 15.79 -79.90 -24.86
C LEU A 308 15.63 -79.45 -23.40
N ASP A 309 15.88 -80.36 -22.48
CA ASP A 309 16.02 -80.06 -21.05
C ASP A 309 17.06 -78.94 -20.82
N GLY A 310 16.70 -77.91 -20.06
CA GLY A 310 17.48 -76.68 -19.87
C GLY A 310 17.24 -75.56 -20.91
N ALA A 311 16.48 -75.80 -21.99
CA ALA A 311 16.17 -74.76 -22.99
C ALA A 311 15.36 -73.60 -22.41
N ARG A 312 15.61 -72.37 -22.89
CA ARG A 312 14.93 -71.14 -22.47
C ARG A 312 14.13 -70.53 -23.61
N VAL A 313 12.87 -70.21 -23.36
CA VAL A 313 12.08 -69.29 -24.20
C VAL A 313 11.85 -67.97 -23.47
N ASP A 314 12.03 -66.86 -24.18
CA ASP A 314 11.57 -65.53 -23.77
C ASP A 314 10.39 -65.10 -24.66
N PHE A 315 9.34 -64.56 -24.06
CA PHE A 315 8.09 -64.17 -24.72
C PHE A 315 7.99 -62.65 -24.86
N ARG A 316 7.52 -62.17 -26.02
CA ARG A 316 7.17 -60.75 -26.26
C ARG A 316 5.87 -60.69 -27.06
N CYS A 317 5.02 -59.72 -26.79
CA CYS A 317 3.88 -59.45 -27.66
C CYS A 317 4.27 -58.55 -28.84
N ASP A 318 3.42 -58.54 -29.86
CA ASP A 318 3.43 -57.54 -30.92
C ASP A 318 2.92 -56.18 -30.41
N PRO A 319 3.06 -55.08 -31.18
CA PRO A 319 2.53 -53.77 -30.81
C PRO A 319 1.05 -53.82 -30.40
N ASP A 320 0.64 -52.90 -29.52
CA ASP A 320 -0.72 -52.76 -28.96
C ASP A 320 -1.19 -53.89 -28.02
N PHE A 321 -0.56 -55.07 -28.06
CA PHE A 321 -0.77 -56.15 -27.10
C PHE A 321 0.23 -56.11 -25.93
N HIS A 322 -0.19 -56.60 -24.77
CA HIS A 322 0.66 -56.75 -23.58
C HIS A 322 0.66 -58.19 -23.07
N LEU A 323 1.79 -58.62 -22.50
CA LEU A 323 1.99 -60.01 -22.10
C LEU A 323 1.45 -60.26 -20.69
N VAL A 324 0.44 -61.12 -20.58
CA VAL A 324 -0.12 -61.60 -19.31
C VAL A 324 0.49 -62.96 -19.00
N GLY A 325 1.17 -63.07 -17.86
CA GLY A 325 1.96 -64.23 -17.45
C GLY A 325 3.47 -63.98 -17.47
N SER A 326 4.27 -65.03 -17.35
CA SER A 326 5.73 -64.91 -17.25
C SER A 326 6.38 -64.67 -18.62
N SER A 327 7.17 -63.60 -18.74
CA SER A 327 7.94 -63.27 -19.97
C SER A 327 9.10 -64.24 -20.28
N ARG A 328 9.29 -65.27 -19.47
CA ARG A 328 10.29 -66.33 -19.62
C ARG A 328 9.73 -67.64 -19.09
N SER A 329 10.04 -68.74 -19.78
CA SER A 329 9.99 -70.09 -19.19
C SER A 329 11.26 -70.89 -19.53
N ILE A 330 11.53 -71.90 -18.71
CA ILE A 330 12.69 -72.80 -18.84
C ILE A 330 12.17 -74.23 -18.87
N CYS A 331 12.66 -75.04 -19.81
CA CYS A 331 12.38 -76.46 -19.87
C CYS A 331 13.14 -77.18 -18.75
N SER A 332 12.45 -77.95 -17.92
CA SER A 332 13.06 -78.82 -16.92
C SER A 332 12.36 -80.18 -16.88
N GLN A 333 13.12 -81.26 -17.07
CA GLN A 333 12.66 -82.65 -17.07
C GLN A 333 11.50 -82.99 -18.03
N GLY A 334 11.21 -82.14 -19.02
CA GLY A 334 10.10 -82.27 -19.97
C GLY A 334 8.89 -81.34 -19.72
N GLN A 335 8.90 -80.54 -18.65
CA GLN A 335 7.87 -79.52 -18.38
C GLN A 335 8.46 -78.10 -18.43
N TRP A 336 7.63 -77.11 -18.75
CA TRP A 336 8.01 -75.70 -18.71
C TRP A 336 7.79 -75.13 -17.30
N SER A 337 8.77 -74.35 -16.80
CA SER A 337 8.80 -73.80 -15.43
C SER A 337 7.63 -72.90 -15.04
N THR A 338 6.90 -72.38 -16.01
CA THR A 338 5.85 -71.37 -15.87
C THR A 338 4.78 -71.63 -16.94
N PRO A 339 3.49 -71.35 -16.68
CA PRO A 339 2.42 -71.54 -17.65
C PRO A 339 2.61 -70.61 -18.86
N LYS A 340 2.12 -71.04 -20.03
CA LYS A 340 2.20 -70.27 -21.28
C LYS A 340 1.48 -68.91 -21.11
N PRO A 341 2.17 -67.78 -21.33
CA PRO A 341 1.54 -66.46 -21.28
C PRO A 341 0.68 -66.20 -22.53
N HIS A 342 -0.22 -65.21 -22.47
CA HIS A 342 -1.00 -64.74 -23.61
C HIS A 342 -0.83 -63.24 -23.84
N CYS A 343 -1.09 -62.79 -25.07
CA CYS A 343 -1.01 -61.38 -25.47
C CYS A 343 -2.42 -60.77 -25.51
N GLN A 344 -2.67 -59.79 -24.64
CA GLN A 344 -3.97 -59.12 -24.49
C GLN A 344 -3.90 -57.67 -24.97
N GLU A 345 -4.88 -57.26 -25.77
CA GLU A 345 -5.00 -55.89 -26.29
C GLU A 345 -5.25 -54.90 -25.14
N ARG A 346 -4.67 -53.69 -25.23
CA ARG A 346 -4.98 -52.60 -24.27
C ARG A 346 -6.26 -51.89 -24.68
N ARG A 347 -7.17 -51.73 -23.72
CA ARG A 347 -8.49 -51.12 -23.95
C ARG A 347 -8.38 -49.60 -23.99
N ALA A 348 -8.79 -49.00 -25.09
CA ALA A 348 -8.73 -47.55 -25.27
C ALA A 348 -9.79 -46.83 -24.41
N VAL A 349 -9.36 -45.88 -23.58
CA VAL A 349 -10.21 -45.01 -22.77
C VAL A 349 -10.06 -43.58 -23.27
N TYR A 350 -11.17 -42.98 -23.71
CA TYR A 350 -11.14 -41.70 -24.40
C TYR A 350 -11.41 -40.52 -23.46
N ILE A 351 -10.67 -39.43 -23.64
CA ILE A 351 -10.85 -38.15 -22.94
C ILE A 351 -11.12 -37.04 -23.96
N GLY A 352 -12.16 -36.23 -23.72
CA GLY A 352 -12.56 -35.13 -24.59
C GLY A 352 -11.94 -33.81 -24.14
N ALA A 353 -11.38 -33.02 -25.07
CA ALA A 353 -10.68 -31.77 -24.76
C ALA A 353 -11.05 -30.60 -25.68
N LEU A 354 -11.04 -29.39 -25.12
CA LEU A 354 -11.27 -28.13 -25.83
C LEU A 354 -10.08 -27.19 -25.61
N PHE A 355 -9.23 -27.03 -26.62
CA PHE A 355 -8.02 -26.20 -26.54
C PHE A 355 -8.24 -24.85 -27.28
N PRO A 356 -7.98 -23.70 -26.64
CA PRO A 356 -8.13 -22.39 -27.28
C PRO A 356 -6.84 -21.96 -28.00
N MET A 357 -6.78 -22.13 -29.32
CA MET A 357 -5.57 -21.78 -30.10
C MET A 357 -5.40 -20.29 -30.38
N SER A 358 -6.46 -19.50 -30.20
CA SER A 358 -6.55 -18.08 -30.60
C SER A 358 -7.48 -17.28 -29.69
N GLY A 359 -7.27 -15.96 -29.61
CA GLY A 359 -8.14 -15.02 -28.89
C GLY A 359 -7.48 -14.40 -27.66
N GLY A 360 -8.28 -13.88 -26.73
CA GLY A 360 -7.80 -13.15 -25.54
C GLY A 360 -6.88 -13.93 -24.60
N TRP A 361 -6.84 -15.26 -24.70
CA TRP A 361 -5.79 -16.11 -24.13
C TRP A 361 -5.59 -17.34 -25.04
N PRO A 362 -4.55 -17.38 -25.89
CA PRO A 362 -4.34 -18.45 -26.87
C PRO A 362 -3.58 -19.66 -26.28
N GLY A 363 -3.95 -20.09 -25.06
CA GLY A 363 -3.18 -21.04 -24.26
C GLY A 363 -3.13 -22.49 -24.75
N GLY A 364 -3.91 -22.84 -25.77
CA GLY A 364 -3.84 -24.15 -26.41
C GLY A 364 -2.47 -24.46 -27.03
N GLN A 365 -1.72 -23.43 -27.42
CA GLN A 365 -0.49 -23.55 -28.21
C GLN A 365 0.63 -24.30 -27.48
N ALA A 366 0.88 -23.99 -26.19
CA ALA A 366 1.83 -24.73 -25.37
C ALA A 366 1.20 -25.96 -24.67
N CYS A 367 -0.08 -25.87 -24.30
CA CYS A 367 -0.69 -26.89 -23.44
C CYS A 367 -1.14 -28.15 -24.19
N GLN A 368 -1.45 -28.11 -25.50
CA GLN A 368 -1.69 -29.34 -26.27
C GLN A 368 -0.42 -30.23 -26.31
N PRO A 369 0.77 -29.72 -26.74
CA PRO A 369 2.01 -30.51 -26.69
C PRO A 369 2.38 -31.04 -25.29
N ALA A 370 2.01 -30.33 -24.22
CA ALA A 370 2.21 -30.80 -22.85
C ALA A 370 1.28 -31.97 -22.48
N VAL A 371 0.00 -31.94 -22.89
CA VAL A 371 -0.94 -33.05 -22.72
C VAL A 371 -0.53 -34.27 -23.54
N GLU A 372 -0.11 -34.09 -24.79
CA GLU A 372 0.40 -35.16 -25.66
C GLU A 372 1.63 -35.84 -25.03
N MET A 373 2.58 -35.05 -24.54
CA MET A 373 3.76 -35.55 -23.83
C MET A 373 3.39 -36.33 -22.56
N ALA A 374 2.40 -35.86 -21.78
CA ALA A 374 1.93 -36.57 -20.60
C ALA A 374 1.25 -37.90 -20.94
N LEU A 375 0.53 -37.96 -22.06
CA LEU A 375 -0.12 -39.19 -22.56
C LEU A 375 0.90 -40.22 -23.04
N GLU A 376 1.97 -39.80 -23.72
CA GLU A 376 3.10 -40.68 -24.05
C GLU A 376 3.78 -41.21 -22.78
N ASP A 377 4.17 -40.30 -21.87
CA ASP A 377 4.88 -40.65 -20.64
C ASP A 377 4.06 -41.63 -19.78
N VAL A 378 2.74 -41.43 -19.67
CA VAL A 378 1.85 -42.31 -18.88
C VAL A 378 1.50 -43.62 -19.58
N ASN A 379 1.22 -43.62 -20.89
CA ASN A 379 0.89 -44.84 -21.63
C ASN A 379 2.12 -45.76 -21.79
N SER A 380 3.34 -45.21 -21.73
CA SER A 380 4.59 -46.00 -21.70
C SER A 380 4.75 -46.81 -20.41
N ARG A 381 4.20 -46.33 -19.30
CA ARG A 381 4.34 -46.94 -17.96
C ARG A 381 3.32 -48.05 -17.74
N ARG A 382 3.82 -49.20 -17.30
CA ARG A 382 3.01 -50.42 -17.05
C ARG A 382 2.51 -50.53 -15.61
N ASP A 383 2.99 -49.67 -14.71
CA ASP A 383 2.62 -49.62 -13.29
C ASP A 383 1.40 -48.73 -12.99
N ILE A 384 0.90 -47.98 -13.99
CA ILE A 384 -0.20 -47.02 -13.81
C ILE A 384 -1.52 -47.54 -14.41
N LEU A 385 -1.50 -47.94 -15.68
CA LEU A 385 -2.65 -48.53 -16.36
C LEU A 385 -2.16 -49.66 -17.29
N PRO A 386 -1.98 -50.90 -16.80
CA PRO A 386 -1.52 -52.01 -17.64
C PRO A 386 -2.54 -52.36 -18.73
N ASP A 387 -3.80 -52.60 -18.34
CA ASP A 387 -4.87 -53.10 -19.21
C ASP A 387 -5.50 -52.04 -20.13
N TYR A 388 -5.26 -50.76 -19.83
CA TYR A 388 -5.91 -49.61 -20.47
C TYR A 388 -4.89 -48.69 -21.15
N GLU A 389 -5.34 -47.92 -22.14
CA GLU A 389 -4.57 -46.90 -22.84
C GLU A 389 -5.39 -45.60 -22.93
N LEU A 390 -4.83 -44.46 -22.54
CA LEU A 390 -5.53 -43.17 -22.59
C LEU A 390 -5.40 -42.53 -23.99
N LYS A 391 -6.52 -42.22 -24.65
CA LYS A 391 -6.55 -41.56 -25.98
C LYS A 391 -7.30 -40.23 -25.93
N LEU A 392 -6.73 -39.21 -26.58
CA LEU A 392 -7.25 -37.84 -26.58
C LEU A 392 -8.09 -37.56 -27.83
N ILE A 393 -9.28 -37.01 -27.63
CA ILE A 393 -10.08 -36.40 -28.70
C ILE A 393 -10.16 -34.91 -28.40
N HIS A 394 -9.43 -34.10 -29.16
CA HIS A 394 -9.36 -32.66 -28.95
C HIS A 394 -10.02 -31.89 -30.10
N HIS A 395 -10.80 -30.87 -29.76
CA HIS A 395 -11.25 -29.86 -30.70
C HIS A 395 -10.58 -28.52 -30.37
N ASP A 396 -10.09 -27.82 -31.40
CA ASP A 396 -9.71 -26.42 -31.28
C ASP A 396 -10.99 -25.59 -31.18
N SER A 397 -11.16 -24.83 -30.08
CA SER A 397 -12.38 -24.05 -29.85
C SER A 397 -12.53 -22.83 -30.77
N LYS A 398 -11.50 -22.52 -31.58
CA LYS A 398 -11.45 -21.61 -32.72
C LYS A 398 -12.04 -20.20 -32.54
N VAL A 399 -11.15 -19.21 -32.72
CA VAL A 399 -11.44 -17.78 -32.90
C VAL A 399 -11.70 -17.01 -31.59
N VAL A 400 -11.69 -15.68 -31.70
CA VAL A 400 -11.39 -14.69 -30.67
C VAL A 400 -12.32 -14.76 -29.46
N GLY A 401 -11.72 -14.94 -28.27
CA GLY A 401 -12.37 -14.68 -26.98
C GLY A 401 -12.85 -15.92 -26.23
N CYS A 402 -12.69 -17.13 -26.80
CA CYS A 402 -13.12 -18.39 -26.18
C CYS A 402 -14.64 -18.43 -25.96
N ASP A 403 -15.35 -18.27 -27.09
CA ASP A 403 -16.81 -18.15 -27.18
C ASP A 403 -17.56 -19.41 -26.66
N PRO A 404 -18.48 -19.27 -25.69
CA PRO A 404 -19.42 -20.31 -25.31
C PRO A 404 -20.23 -20.91 -26.46
N GLY A 405 -20.58 -20.12 -27.49
CA GLY A 405 -21.37 -20.59 -28.63
C GLY A 405 -20.65 -21.69 -29.42
N GLN A 406 -19.45 -21.39 -29.91
CA GLN A 406 -18.62 -22.39 -30.61
C GLN A 406 -18.19 -23.56 -29.71
N ALA A 407 -17.94 -23.30 -28.42
CA ALA A 407 -17.65 -24.37 -27.46
C ALA A 407 -18.86 -25.29 -27.18
N THR A 408 -20.09 -24.75 -27.18
CA THR A 408 -21.32 -25.55 -27.08
C THR A 408 -21.40 -26.54 -28.25
N LYS A 409 -21.17 -26.08 -29.49
CA LYS A 409 -21.18 -26.97 -30.66
C LYS A 409 -20.19 -28.13 -30.51
N TYR A 410 -18.95 -27.85 -30.14
CA TYR A 410 -17.95 -28.91 -29.95
C TYR A 410 -18.22 -29.81 -28.74
N LEU A 411 -18.88 -29.30 -27.68
CA LEU A 411 -19.36 -30.14 -26.57
C LEU A 411 -20.42 -31.14 -27.04
N TYR A 412 -21.38 -30.72 -27.89
CA TYR A 412 -22.34 -31.64 -28.49
C TYR A 412 -21.66 -32.66 -29.42
N GLU A 413 -20.73 -32.24 -30.27
CA GLU A 413 -19.93 -33.15 -31.12
C GLU A 413 -19.09 -34.16 -30.31
N LEU A 414 -18.60 -33.77 -29.13
CA LEU A 414 -17.92 -34.69 -28.21
C LEU A 414 -18.88 -35.66 -27.51
N LEU A 415 -20.04 -35.20 -27.03
CA LEU A 415 -20.95 -36.00 -26.22
C LEU A 415 -21.77 -37.01 -27.04
N TYR A 416 -22.26 -36.63 -28.22
CA TYR A 416 -23.24 -37.41 -29.00
C TYR A 416 -22.64 -38.32 -30.08
N ASN A 417 -21.33 -38.23 -30.35
CA ASN A 417 -20.63 -39.14 -31.24
C ASN A 417 -19.82 -40.17 -30.46
N ASP A 418 -19.72 -41.39 -30.98
CA ASP A 418 -18.76 -42.38 -30.51
C ASP A 418 -17.30 -41.91 -30.70
N PRO A 419 -16.34 -42.44 -29.92
CA PRO A 419 -16.52 -43.31 -28.75
C PRO A 419 -16.98 -42.52 -27.51
N ILE A 420 -17.50 -43.20 -26.49
CA ILE A 420 -17.82 -42.59 -25.18
C ILE A 420 -16.54 -42.01 -24.54
N LYS A 421 -16.64 -40.79 -23.98
CA LYS A 421 -15.52 -40.14 -23.27
C LYS A 421 -15.75 -40.21 -21.77
N ILE A 422 -14.72 -40.58 -20.99
CA ILE A 422 -14.84 -40.76 -19.53
C ILE A 422 -14.77 -39.43 -18.76
N ILE A 423 -14.06 -38.43 -19.32
CA ILE A 423 -13.81 -37.11 -18.71
C ILE A 423 -13.74 -36.03 -19.78
N LEU A 424 -14.18 -34.82 -19.42
CA LEU A 424 -14.06 -33.61 -20.24
C LEU A 424 -13.00 -32.65 -19.69
N MET A 425 -12.28 -32.01 -20.60
CA MET A 425 -11.16 -31.09 -20.35
C MET A 425 -11.41 -29.74 -21.04
N PRO A 426 -12.21 -28.84 -20.44
CA PRO A 426 -12.42 -27.49 -20.95
C PRO A 426 -11.18 -26.60 -20.75
N GLY A 427 -11.08 -25.60 -21.62
CA GLY A 427 -10.12 -24.49 -21.54
C GLY A 427 -10.64 -23.34 -20.66
N CYS A 428 -10.87 -22.17 -21.27
CA CYS A 428 -11.16 -20.88 -20.59
C CYS A 428 -12.34 -20.91 -19.60
N SER A 429 -12.49 -19.88 -18.76
CA SER A 429 -13.58 -19.76 -17.76
C SER A 429 -14.97 -19.91 -18.39
N SER A 430 -15.26 -19.12 -19.42
CA SER A 430 -16.52 -19.11 -20.18
C SER A 430 -16.96 -20.53 -20.58
N VAL A 431 -16.02 -21.31 -21.12
CA VAL A 431 -16.22 -22.70 -21.54
C VAL A 431 -16.25 -23.65 -20.34
N SER A 432 -15.40 -23.45 -19.33
CA SER A 432 -15.35 -24.30 -18.14
C SER A 432 -16.64 -24.22 -17.31
N THR A 433 -17.20 -23.02 -17.10
CA THR A 433 -18.48 -22.82 -16.43
C THR A 433 -19.60 -23.55 -17.16
N LEU A 434 -19.71 -23.34 -18.49
CA LEU A 434 -20.68 -24.02 -19.34
C LEU A 434 -20.56 -25.55 -19.27
N VAL A 435 -19.35 -26.09 -19.46
CA VAL A 435 -19.10 -27.53 -19.48
C VAL A 435 -19.32 -28.16 -18.10
N ALA A 436 -18.92 -27.50 -17.01
CA ALA A 436 -19.14 -28.01 -15.65
C ALA A 436 -20.62 -27.98 -15.22
N GLU A 437 -21.37 -26.95 -15.61
CA GLU A 437 -22.81 -26.85 -15.33
C GLU A 437 -23.64 -27.85 -16.16
N ALA A 438 -23.19 -28.15 -17.38
CA ALA A 438 -23.81 -29.14 -18.26
C ALA A 438 -23.46 -30.59 -17.85
N ALA A 439 -22.20 -30.89 -17.56
CA ALA A 439 -21.68 -32.26 -17.38
C ALA A 439 -22.38 -33.09 -16.31
N ARG A 440 -22.98 -32.46 -15.29
CA ARG A 440 -23.80 -33.12 -14.27
C ARG A 440 -24.99 -33.90 -14.86
N MET A 441 -25.49 -33.50 -16.04
CA MET A 441 -26.60 -34.17 -16.73
C MET A 441 -26.18 -35.46 -17.44
N TRP A 442 -24.89 -35.61 -17.75
CA TRP A 442 -24.27 -36.82 -18.34
C TRP A 442 -23.41 -37.57 -17.32
N ASN A 443 -23.55 -37.23 -16.03
CA ASN A 443 -22.77 -37.78 -14.92
C ASN A 443 -21.24 -37.77 -15.18
N LEU A 444 -20.73 -36.76 -15.89
CA LEU A 444 -19.32 -36.66 -16.27
C LEU A 444 -18.51 -35.89 -15.24
N ILE A 445 -17.26 -36.31 -15.03
CA ILE A 445 -16.26 -35.51 -14.32
C ILE A 445 -15.65 -34.52 -15.31
N VAL A 446 -15.48 -33.28 -14.84
CA VAL A 446 -14.84 -32.22 -15.60
C VAL A 446 -13.52 -31.90 -14.92
N VAL A 447 -12.42 -32.29 -15.55
CA VAL A 447 -11.05 -31.99 -15.08
C VAL A 447 -10.49 -30.90 -15.98
N CYS A 448 -10.62 -29.65 -15.55
CA CYS A 448 -10.06 -28.50 -16.26
C CYS A 448 -8.53 -28.55 -16.18
N LYS A 449 -7.88 -28.76 -17.34
CA LYS A 449 -6.43 -28.95 -17.47
C LYS A 449 -5.70 -27.72 -18.00
N LEU A 450 -6.40 -26.92 -18.82
CA LEU A 450 -5.98 -25.58 -19.22
C LEU A 450 -6.94 -24.59 -18.58
N SER A 451 -6.47 -23.65 -17.77
CA SER A 451 -7.14 -22.34 -17.75
C SER A 451 -6.44 -21.27 -16.91
N TYR A 452 -6.00 -20.22 -17.57
CA TYR A 452 -5.96 -18.88 -16.98
C TYR A 452 -7.34 -18.42 -16.45
N GLY A 453 -8.41 -18.71 -17.22
CA GLY A 453 -9.75 -18.19 -16.93
C GLY A 453 -10.54 -18.94 -15.84
N SER A 454 -10.47 -20.26 -15.82
CA SER A 454 -11.08 -21.16 -14.81
C SER A 454 -10.46 -21.02 -13.41
N SER A 455 -9.61 -20.01 -13.20
CA SER A 455 -9.28 -19.44 -11.89
C SER A 455 -10.50 -18.83 -11.17
N SER A 456 -11.58 -18.52 -11.91
CA SER A 456 -12.85 -17.96 -11.41
C SER A 456 -13.28 -18.51 -10.04
N PRO A 457 -13.39 -17.67 -8.99
CA PRO A 457 -13.86 -18.09 -7.67
C PRO A 457 -15.26 -18.74 -7.68
N ALA A 458 -16.14 -18.34 -8.60
CA ALA A 458 -17.49 -18.91 -8.73
C ALA A 458 -17.49 -20.44 -8.96
N LEU A 459 -16.45 -20.98 -9.61
CA LEU A 459 -16.30 -22.43 -9.87
C LEU A 459 -15.94 -23.25 -8.62
N SER A 460 -15.61 -22.59 -7.50
CA SER A 460 -15.43 -23.25 -6.20
C SER A 460 -16.76 -23.75 -5.59
N ASN A 461 -17.91 -23.30 -6.11
CA ASN A 461 -19.22 -23.65 -5.55
C ASN A 461 -19.65 -25.08 -5.92
N ARG A 462 -19.38 -26.03 -5.02
CA ARG A 462 -19.75 -27.45 -5.13
C ARG A 462 -21.25 -27.72 -5.31
N GLN A 463 -22.15 -26.82 -4.91
CA GLN A 463 -23.60 -27.00 -5.13
C GLN A 463 -23.98 -26.82 -6.60
N ARG A 464 -23.28 -25.93 -7.32
CA ARG A 464 -23.46 -25.69 -8.77
C ARG A 464 -22.57 -26.59 -9.62
N PHE A 465 -21.36 -26.89 -9.14
CA PHE A 465 -20.33 -27.65 -9.86
C PHE A 465 -19.86 -28.89 -9.06
N PRO A 466 -20.71 -29.92 -8.90
CA PRO A 466 -20.40 -31.06 -8.04
C PRO A 466 -19.20 -31.89 -8.55
N THR A 467 -19.14 -32.19 -9.85
CA THR A 467 -18.15 -33.10 -10.46
C THR A 467 -16.92 -32.39 -11.06
N PHE A 468 -16.67 -31.14 -10.66
CA PHE A 468 -15.60 -30.30 -11.20
C PHE A 468 -14.27 -30.42 -10.43
N PHE A 469 -13.14 -30.41 -11.14
CA PHE A 469 -11.80 -30.25 -10.57
C PHE A 469 -10.92 -29.39 -11.49
N ARG A 470 -9.97 -28.64 -10.93
CA ARG A 470 -8.98 -27.83 -11.66
C ARG A 470 -7.59 -27.94 -11.05
N THR A 471 -6.57 -28.22 -11.86
CA THR A 471 -5.17 -28.09 -11.44
C THR A 471 -4.70 -26.64 -11.42
N HIS A 472 -5.40 -25.74 -12.12
CA HIS A 472 -5.18 -24.31 -11.94
C HIS A 472 -5.77 -23.86 -10.58
N PRO A 473 -4.99 -23.15 -9.75
CA PRO A 473 -5.46 -22.58 -8.49
C PRO A 473 -6.52 -21.48 -8.69
N SER A 474 -7.29 -21.15 -7.66
CA SER A 474 -8.29 -20.07 -7.75
C SER A 474 -7.67 -18.69 -7.65
N ALA A 475 -8.31 -17.69 -8.29
CA ALA A 475 -7.90 -16.28 -8.21
C ALA A 475 -7.97 -15.71 -6.77
N THR A 476 -8.77 -16.31 -5.87
CA THR A 476 -8.79 -15.95 -4.44
C THR A 476 -7.45 -16.19 -3.75
N LEU A 477 -6.58 -17.07 -4.27
CA LEU A 477 -5.31 -17.42 -3.63
C LEU A 477 -4.35 -16.22 -3.52
N HIS A 478 -4.51 -15.19 -4.36
CA HIS A 478 -3.76 -13.93 -4.24
C HIS A 478 -4.21 -13.08 -3.03
N ASN A 479 -5.44 -13.23 -2.55
CA ASN A 479 -6.01 -12.35 -1.54
C ASN A 479 -5.39 -12.55 -0.14
N PRO A 480 -5.16 -13.78 0.37
CA PRO A 480 -4.32 -14.00 1.53
C PRO A 480 -2.94 -13.33 1.43
N THR A 481 -2.28 -13.42 0.27
CA THR A 481 -0.97 -12.80 0.03
C THR A 481 -1.03 -11.28 0.11
N ARG A 482 -2.06 -10.66 -0.49
CA ARG A 482 -2.31 -9.21 -0.44
C ARG A 482 -2.58 -8.73 0.98
N VAL A 483 -3.44 -9.42 1.71
CA VAL A 483 -3.72 -9.14 3.13
C VAL A 483 -2.43 -9.22 3.96
N LYS A 484 -1.63 -10.27 3.80
CA LYS A 484 -0.36 -10.43 4.52
C LYS A 484 0.65 -9.30 4.23
N LEU A 485 0.68 -8.81 2.98
CA LEU A 485 1.47 -7.65 2.59
C LEU A 485 0.96 -6.34 3.21
N PHE A 486 -0.36 -6.14 3.25
CA PHE A 486 -0.97 -4.98 3.90
C PHE A 486 -0.67 -4.96 5.41
N GLU A 487 -0.79 -6.11 6.10
CA GLU A 487 -0.40 -6.27 7.51
C GLU A 487 1.08 -5.93 7.73
N LYS A 488 1.97 -6.50 6.90
CA LYS A 488 3.42 -6.30 6.97
C LYS A 488 3.84 -4.84 6.81
N TRP A 489 3.13 -4.06 5.99
CA TRP A 489 3.38 -2.63 5.80
C TRP A 489 2.50 -1.72 6.66
N GLY A 490 1.63 -2.29 7.50
CA GLY A 490 0.76 -1.56 8.43
C GLY A 490 -0.37 -0.78 7.74
N TRP A 491 -0.67 -1.07 6.48
CA TRP A 491 -1.71 -0.38 5.71
C TRP A 491 -3.10 -0.85 6.15
N LYS A 492 -3.97 0.12 6.47
CA LYS A 492 -5.32 -0.11 7.00
C LYS A 492 -6.42 0.46 6.11
N LYS A 493 -6.07 1.28 5.12
CA LYS A 493 -6.98 1.80 4.10
C LYS A 493 -6.51 1.41 2.71
N ILE A 494 -7.41 0.82 1.93
CA ILE A 494 -7.16 0.47 0.53
C ILE A 494 -8.26 1.03 -0.39
N ALA A 495 -7.95 1.07 -1.69
CA ALA A 495 -8.87 1.43 -2.76
C ALA A 495 -8.81 0.35 -3.85
N THR A 496 -9.94 0.08 -4.50
CA THR A 496 -10.08 -1.02 -5.47
C THR A 496 -10.72 -0.53 -6.77
N ILE A 497 -10.16 -0.98 -7.88
CA ILE A 497 -10.66 -0.74 -9.24
C ILE A 497 -10.64 -2.07 -10.00
N GLN A 498 -11.74 -2.41 -10.66
CA GLN A 498 -11.87 -3.67 -11.42
C GLN A 498 -12.60 -3.47 -12.75
N GLN A 499 -12.38 -4.39 -13.68
CA GLN A 499 -13.30 -4.58 -14.81
C GLN A 499 -14.51 -5.41 -14.35
N THR A 500 -15.71 -5.10 -14.86
CA THR A 500 -16.96 -5.78 -14.54
C THR A 500 -17.05 -7.16 -15.22
N THR A 501 -16.25 -8.10 -14.73
CA THR A 501 -16.19 -9.51 -15.16
C THR A 501 -16.39 -10.41 -13.94
N GLU A 502 -17.03 -11.58 -14.11
CA GLU A 502 -17.36 -12.52 -13.01
C GLU A 502 -16.13 -12.89 -12.17
N VAL A 503 -15.00 -13.17 -12.83
CA VAL A 503 -13.72 -13.53 -12.19
C VAL A 503 -13.24 -12.43 -11.24
N PHE A 504 -13.21 -11.18 -11.69
CA PHE A 504 -12.70 -10.07 -10.89
C PHE A 504 -13.67 -9.70 -9.76
N THR A 505 -14.97 -9.66 -10.05
CA THR A 505 -16.02 -9.34 -9.08
C THR A 505 -15.97 -10.30 -7.90
N SER A 506 -16.02 -11.61 -8.17
CA SER A 506 -15.95 -12.63 -7.11
C SER A 506 -14.58 -12.73 -6.43
N THR A 507 -13.50 -12.27 -7.08
CA THR A 507 -12.17 -12.14 -6.42
C THR A 507 -12.13 -10.92 -5.48
N LEU A 508 -12.83 -9.84 -5.82
CA LEU A 508 -12.94 -8.65 -4.96
C LEU A 508 -13.88 -8.89 -3.78
N ASP A 509 -14.95 -9.68 -3.94
CA ASP A 509 -15.86 -10.00 -2.84
C ASP A 509 -15.18 -10.92 -1.80
N ASP A 510 -14.39 -11.92 -2.21
CA ASP A 510 -13.50 -12.70 -1.33
C ASP A 510 -12.41 -11.83 -0.66
N LEU A 511 -11.91 -10.81 -1.36
CA LEU A 511 -10.96 -9.86 -0.78
C LEU A 511 -11.64 -8.99 0.30
N GLU A 512 -12.87 -8.51 0.05
CA GLU A 512 -13.65 -7.68 0.98
C GLU A 512 -13.97 -8.41 2.29
N GLU A 513 -14.25 -9.72 2.23
CA GLU A 513 -14.40 -10.58 3.40
C GLU A 513 -13.08 -10.68 4.20
N ARG A 514 -11.96 -11.01 3.53
CA ARG A 514 -10.65 -11.21 4.20
C ARG A 514 -10.03 -9.94 4.78
N VAL A 515 -10.16 -8.80 4.11
CA VAL A 515 -9.63 -7.52 4.64
C VAL A 515 -10.42 -7.09 5.88
N LYS A 516 -11.73 -7.37 5.92
CA LYS A 516 -12.58 -7.11 7.07
C LYS A 516 -12.21 -7.98 8.28
N GLU A 517 -11.87 -9.24 8.08
CA GLU A 517 -11.31 -10.11 9.13
C GLU A 517 -9.96 -9.57 9.67
N ALA A 518 -9.07 -9.12 8.79
CA ALA A 518 -7.79 -8.50 9.15
C ALA A 518 -7.91 -7.06 9.70
N GLY A 519 -9.13 -6.52 9.83
CA GLY A 519 -9.40 -5.15 10.27
C GLY A 519 -8.74 -4.10 9.35
N ILE A 520 -8.92 -4.24 8.04
CA ILE A 520 -8.48 -3.34 6.96
C ILE A 520 -9.74 -2.90 6.19
N GLU A 521 -9.83 -1.61 5.83
CA GLU A 521 -11.03 -0.99 5.25
C GLU A 521 -10.85 -0.66 3.76
N ILE A 522 -11.81 -1.09 2.92
CA ILE A 522 -11.92 -0.64 1.53
C ILE A 522 -12.61 0.73 1.53
N THR A 523 -11.81 1.79 1.47
CA THR A 523 -12.31 3.18 1.48
C THR A 523 -12.91 3.63 0.14
N PHE A 524 -12.61 2.92 -0.95
CA PHE A 524 -13.11 3.25 -2.29
C PHE A 524 -13.19 2.00 -3.18
N ARG A 525 -14.30 1.83 -3.87
CA ARG A 525 -14.56 0.73 -4.82
C ARG A 525 -15.07 1.34 -6.14
N GLN A 526 -14.45 0.97 -7.26
CA GLN A 526 -14.87 1.38 -8.62
C GLN A 526 -14.87 0.17 -9.56
N SER A 527 -15.75 0.22 -10.56
CA SER A 527 -15.89 -0.81 -11.60
C SER A 527 -16.14 -0.19 -12.96
N PHE A 528 -15.55 -0.72 -14.02
CA PHE A 528 -15.79 -0.31 -15.40
C PHE A 528 -16.02 -1.49 -16.33
N PHE A 529 -16.75 -1.27 -17.43
CA PHE A 529 -16.93 -2.29 -18.46
C PHE A 529 -15.84 -2.19 -19.55
N SER A 530 -15.65 -0.99 -20.10
CA SER A 530 -14.70 -0.70 -21.19
C SER A 530 -13.84 0.54 -20.93
N ASP A 531 -14.43 1.68 -20.55
CA ASP A 531 -13.71 2.93 -20.27
C ASP A 531 -13.29 3.06 -18.79
N PRO A 532 -11.98 3.07 -18.45
CA PRO A 532 -11.49 3.29 -17.09
C PRO A 532 -11.34 4.77 -16.71
N ALA A 533 -11.50 5.73 -17.62
CA ALA A 533 -11.18 7.15 -17.36
C ALA A 533 -12.05 7.75 -16.26
N VAL A 534 -13.34 7.44 -16.23
CA VAL A 534 -14.25 7.88 -15.16
C VAL A 534 -13.85 7.29 -13.78
N PRO A 535 -13.63 5.97 -13.61
CA PRO A 535 -13.02 5.41 -12.40
C PRO A 535 -11.70 6.06 -11.95
N VAL A 536 -10.76 6.28 -12.87
CA VAL A 536 -9.44 6.88 -12.57
C VAL A 536 -9.57 8.35 -12.14
N LYS A 537 -10.54 9.06 -12.71
CA LYS A 537 -10.93 10.40 -12.29
C LYS A 537 -11.74 10.41 -10.99
N ASN A 538 -12.51 9.37 -10.68
CA ASN A 538 -13.21 9.25 -9.40
C ASN A 538 -12.24 8.93 -8.25
N LEU A 539 -11.16 8.19 -8.53
CA LEU A 539 -10.00 8.01 -7.64
C LEU A 539 -9.20 9.31 -7.39
N LYS A 540 -9.52 10.42 -8.08
CA LYS A 540 -8.83 11.72 -7.98
C LYS A 540 -9.78 12.89 -8.10
N VAL A 541 -10.01 13.61 -7.00
CA VAL A 541 -10.57 14.97 -7.10
C VAL A 541 -9.50 15.95 -7.65
N TYR A 542 -9.34 15.90 -8.98
CA TYR A 542 -8.98 16.98 -9.92
C TYR A 542 -7.60 17.06 -10.61
N LYS A 543 -6.53 16.32 -10.27
CA LYS A 543 -5.24 16.41 -11.04
C LYS A 543 -4.50 15.08 -11.23
N GLU A 544 -3.98 14.85 -12.45
CA GLU A 544 -3.54 13.52 -12.88
C GLU A 544 -2.03 13.22 -12.79
N ARG A 545 -1.57 12.83 -11.59
CA ARG A 545 -0.42 11.91 -11.39
C ARG A 545 -0.81 10.88 -10.32
N LEU A 546 -0.92 9.60 -10.68
CA LEU A 546 -1.36 8.48 -9.79
C LEU A 546 -0.23 7.47 -9.50
N PHE A 547 1.02 7.91 -9.69
CA PHE A 547 2.23 7.08 -9.66
C PHE A 547 3.35 7.81 -8.91
N GLY A 548 4.50 7.15 -8.75
CA GLY A 548 5.61 7.65 -7.95
C GLY A 548 5.35 7.57 -6.44
N LYS A 549 6.11 8.36 -5.66
CA LYS A 549 6.32 8.19 -4.20
C LYS A 549 5.08 7.99 -3.32
N LYS A 550 3.89 8.49 -3.71
CA LYS A 550 2.70 8.50 -2.86
C LYS A 550 1.69 7.38 -3.14
N TYR A 551 1.92 6.54 -4.15
CA TYR A 551 0.96 5.53 -4.60
C TYR A 551 1.64 4.18 -4.84
N VAL A 552 0.95 3.08 -4.50
CA VAL A 552 1.38 1.71 -4.78
C VAL A 552 0.27 0.98 -5.51
N TRP A 553 0.59 0.38 -6.64
CA TRP A 553 -0.34 -0.42 -7.44
C TRP A 553 -0.11 -1.90 -7.20
N PHE A 554 -1.21 -2.64 -7.03
CA PHE A 554 -1.24 -4.11 -6.99
C PHE A 554 -1.90 -4.63 -8.26
N LEU A 555 -1.11 -5.28 -9.11
CA LEU A 555 -1.58 -5.91 -10.34
C LEU A 555 -1.51 -7.44 -10.23
N ILE A 556 -2.03 -8.13 -11.24
CA ILE A 556 -1.95 -9.59 -11.36
C ILE A 556 -0.73 -9.90 -12.22
N GLY A 557 0.14 -10.82 -11.79
CA GLY A 557 1.39 -11.16 -12.49
C GLY A 557 1.23 -12.04 -13.72
N TRP A 558 0.04 -12.15 -14.30
CA TRP A 558 -0.24 -12.95 -15.51
C TRP A 558 -0.03 -12.18 -16.83
N TYR A 559 0.38 -10.90 -16.77
CA TYR A 559 0.70 -10.12 -17.96
C TYR A 559 2.13 -10.43 -18.44
N ALA A 560 2.35 -10.41 -19.75
CA ALA A 560 3.69 -10.58 -20.32
C ALA A 560 4.66 -9.49 -19.81
N ASP A 561 5.93 -9.87 -19.55
CA ASP A 561 6.97 -9.01 -18.96
C ASP A 561 7.13 -7.62 -19.60
N ASN A 562 6.74 -7.49 -20.87
CA ASN A 562 6.88 -6.29 -21.71
C ASN A 562 5.52 -5.66 -22.12
N TRP A 563 4.40 -6.00 -21.47
CA TRP A 563 3.05 -5.58 -21.88
C TRP A 563 2.89 -4.06 -22.11
N PHE A 564 3.55 -3.25 -21.28
CA PHE A 564 3.53 -1.77 -21.34
C PHE A 564 4.49 -1.18 -22.41
N LYS A 565 5.16 -2.02 -23.20
CA LYS A 565 6.03 -1.64 -24.32
C LYS A 565 5.45 -2.05 -25.68
N THR A 566 4.34 -2.77 -25.69
CA THR A 566 3.59 -3.12 -26.91
C THR A 566 2.86 -1.88 -27.45
N TYR A 567 2.87 -1.69 -28.76
CA TYR A 567 2.12 -0.60 -29.40
C TYR A 567 0.63 -0.93 -29.45
N ASP A 568 -0.19 -0.07 -28.83
CA ASP A 568 -1.66 -0.14 -28.87
C ASP A 568 -2.22 1.17 -29.45
N PRO A 569 -2.94 1.14 -30.60
CA PRO A 569 -3.48 2.34 -31.24
C PRO A 569 -4.66 2.97 -30.49
N SER A 570 -5.18 2.35 -29.43
CA SER A 570 -6.23 2.92 -28.56
C SER A 570 -5.69 3.82 -27.44
N ILE A 571 -4.37 3.82 -27.20
CA ILE A 571 -3.73 4.54 -26.10
C ILE A 571 -2.90 5.70 -26.65
N ASN A 572 -3.13 6.92 -26.13
CA ASN A 572 -2.45 8.14 -26.58
C ASN A 572 -1.22 8.50 -25.70
N CYS A 573 -0.57 7.50 -25.10
CA CYS A 573 0.61 7.66 -24.25
C CYS A 573 1.82 6.99 -24.91
N THR A 574 3.00 7.57 -24.74
CA THR A 574 4.26 6.96 -25.20
C THR A 574 4.70 5.83 -24.27
N VAL A 575 5.56 4.94 -24.77
CA VAL A 575 6.13 3.84 -23.98
C VAL A 575 6.95 4.36 -22.79
N ASP A 576 7.62 5.50 -22.92
CA ASP A 576 8.39 6.12 -21.84
C ASP A 576 7.47 6.66 -20.73
N GLU A 577 6.39 7.37 -21.09
CA GLU A 577 5.36 7.83 -20.14
C GLU A 577 4.67 6.66 -19.43
N MET A 578 4.34 5.58 -20.15
CA MET A 578 3.77 4.38 -19.53
C MET A 578 4.78 3.69 -18.61
N THR A 579 6.06 3.63 -18.99
CA THR A 579 7.13 3.03 -18.16
C THR A 579 7.33 3.81 -16.86
N GLU A 580 7.29 5.15 -16.87
CA GLU A 580 7.28 5.96 -15.63
C GLU A 580 6.01 5.70 -14.79
N ALA A 581 4.85 5.59 -15.44
CA ALA A 581 3.57 5.40 -14.75
C ALA A 581 3.41 4.04 -14.07
N VAL A 582 4.05 2.97 -14.57
CA VAL A 582 3.99 1.62 -13.97
C VAL A 582 5.17 1.30 -13.04
N GLU A 583 6.19 2.15 -12.93
CA GLU A 583 7.40 1.84 -12.16
C GLU A 583 7.12 1.61 -10.66
N GLY A 584 7.73 0.56 -10.09
CA GLY A 584 7.62 0.23 -8.66
C GLY A 584 6.34 -0.52 -8.25
N HIS A 585 5.40 -0.80 -9.17
CA HIS A 585 4.20 -1.58 -8.85
C HIS A 585 4.52 -3.01 -8.43
N ILE A 586 3.61 -3.62 -7.65
CA ILE A 586 3.70 -5.00 -7.18
C ILE A 586 2.79 -5.90 -8.01
N THR A 587 3.30 -7.04 -8.44
CA THR A 587 2.50 -8.14 -8.98
C THR A 587 2.38 -9.27 -7.98
N THR A 588 1.20 -9.88 -7.93
CA THR A 588 0.98 -11.18 -7.30
C THR A 588 0.61 -12.19 -8.37
N GLU A 589 1.35 -13.29 -8.45
CA GLU A 589 1.09 -14.46 -9.30
C GLU A 589 1.09 -15.75 -8.47
N ILE A 590 0.93 -16.90 -9.13
CA ILE A 590 0.87 -18.21 -8.48
C ILE A 590 1.87 -19.15 -9.16
N VAL A 591 2.70 -19.83 -8.36
CA VAL A 591 3.81 -20.66 -8.85
C VAL A 591 3.28 -21.89 -9.60
N MET A 592 3.35 -21.83 -10.94
CA MET A 592 2.90 -22.91 -11.82
C MET A 592 3.99 -23.95 -12.11
N LEU A 593 5.25 -23.69 -11.75
CA LEU A 593 6.40 -24.56 -11.99
C LEU A 593 7.23 -24.66 -10.70
N ASN A 594 7.56 -25.87 -10.25
CA ASN A 594 8.33 -26.04 -9.00
C ASN A 594 9.76 -25.47 -9.15
N PRO A 595 10.20 -24.50 -8.31
CA PRO A 595 11.55 -23.94 -8.38
C PRO A 595 12.64 -24.88 -7.83
N ALA A 596 12.28 -25.96 -7.13
CA ALA A 596 13.23 -26.95 -6.63
C ALA A 596 13.60 -27.98 -7.71
N ASN A 597 14.89 -28.32 -7.80
CA ASN A 597 15.40 -29.38 -8.69
C ASN A 597 15.14 -30.80 -8.13
N THR A 598 13.94 -31.05 -7.63
CA THR A 598 13.42 -32.38 -7.26
C THR A 598 12.83 -33.09 -8.48
N ARG A 599 12.96 -34.42 -8.56
CA ARG A 599 12.24 -35.21 -9.59
C ARG A 599 10.79 -35.43 -9.17
N SER A 600 9.87 -35.17 -10.09
CA SER A 600 8.43 -35.37 -9.95
C SER A 600 8.02 -36.84 -10.20
N ILE A 601 6.72 -37.15 -10.10
CA ILE A 601 6.16 -38.50 -10.35
C ILE A 601 6.50 -39.08 -11.74
N SER A 602 6.73 -38.24 -12.74
CA SER A 602 7.18 -38.63 -14.09
C SER A 602 8.68 -38.95 -14.19
N ASN A 603 9.39 -38.91 -13.05
CA ASN A 603 10.85 -39.01 -12.94
C ASN A 603 11.62 -37.88 -13.66
N MET A 604 10.97 -36.75 -13.98
CA MET A 604 11.59 -35.55 -14.57
C MET A 604 11.59 -34.37 -13.58
N THR A 605 12.58 -33.50 -13.70
CA THR A 605 12.65 -32.19 -13.02
C THR A 605 11.94 -31.10 -13.83
N SER A 606 11.61 -29.98 -13.17
CA SER A 606 11.05 -28.78 -13.81
C SER A 606 11.85 -28.29 -15.01
N GLN A 607 13.18 -28.32 -14.91
CA GLN A 607 14.09 -27.84 -15.95
C GLN A 607 14.11 -28.79 -17.16
N GLU A 608 14.18 -30.11 -16.93
CA GLU A 608 14.08 -31.12 -17.99
C GLU A 608 12.72 -31.07 -18.70
N PHE A 609 11.62 -30.83 -17.97
CA PHE A 609 10.29 -30.64 -18.57
C PHE A 609 10.24 -29.41 -19.48
N VAL A 610 10.71 -28.25 -19.02
CA VAL A 610 10.71 -27.01 -19.82
C VAL A 610 11.55 -27.19 -21.09
N GLU A 611 12.68 -27.88 -21.01
CA GLU A 611 13.51 -28.20 -22.19
C GLU A 611 12.81 -29.18 -23.15
N LYS A 612 12.20 -30.25 -22.63
CA LYS A 612 11.44 -31.26 -23.40
C LYS A 612 10.21 -30.65 -24.08
N LEU A 613 9.53 -29.71 -23.43
CA LEU A 613 8.42 -28.94 -23.99
C LEU A 613 8.90 -27.98 -25.08
N THR A 614 9.92 -27.17 -24.80
CA THR A 614 10.45 -26.19 -25.76
C THR A 614 10.89 -26.86 -27.07
N LYS A 615 11.49 -28.06 -27.00
CA LYS A 615 11.86 -28.87 -28.19
C LYS A 615 10.67 -29.38 -29.01
N ARG A 616 9.43 -29.33 -28.50
CA ARG A 616 8.20 -29.67 -29.24
C ARG A 616 7.46 -28.44 -29.80
N LEU A 617 7.81 -27.23 -29.36
CA LEU A 617 7.16 -26.01 -29.84
C LEU A 617 7.71 -25.58 -31.21
N LYS A 618 6.84 -24.96 -32.01
CA LYS A 618 7.18 -24.45 -33.35
C LYS A 618 7.61 -22.97 -33.33
N ARG A 619 7.66 -22.36 -32.15
CA ARG A 619 8.00 -20.95 -31.87
C ARG A 619 8.79 -20.87 -30.56
N HIS A 620 9.39 -19.72 -30.28
CA HIS A 620 10.00 -19.46 -28.98
C HIS A 620 8.94 -19.44 -27.86
N PRO A 621 9.30 -19.84 -26.62
CA PRO A 621 8.38 -19.81 -25.48
C PRO A 621 7.74 -18.43 -25.25
N GLU A 622 8.50 -17.35 -25.42
CA GLU A 622 8.07 -15.96 -25.26
C GLU A 622 6.95 -15.54 -26.25
N GLU A 623 6.86 -16.19 -27.41
CA GLU A 623 5.80 -15.97 -28.42
C GLU A 623 4.64 -16.97 -28.32
N THR A 624 4.71 -17.94 -27.40
CA THR A 624 3.79 -19.09 -27.35
C THR A 624 2.78 -18.94 -26.23
N GLY A 625 1.49 -18.85 -26.59
CA GLY A 625 0.41 -18.76 -25.63
C GLY A 625 0.33 -19.97 -24.68
N GLY A 626 0.15 -19.70 -23.38
CA GLY A 626 -0.10 -20.71 -22.36
C GLY A 626 1.15 -21.45 -21.84
N PHE A 627 2.36 -20.89 -22.03
CA PHE A 627 3.60 -21.57 -21.67
C PHE A 627 3.79 -21.76 -20.16
N GLN A 628 3.35 -20.79 -19.34
CA GLN A 628 3.42 -20.88 -17.88
C GLN A 628 2.47 -21.94 -17.31
N GLU A 629 1.32 -22.13 -17.98
CA GLU A 629 0.24 -23.02 -17.58
C GLU A 629 0.45 -24.48 -18.03
N ALA A 630 1.39 -24.73 -18.96
CA ALA A 630 1.67 -26.06 -19.50
C ALA A 630 1.99 -27.17 -18.46
N PRO A 631 2.70 -26.90 -17.33
CA PRO A 631 2.87 -27.87 -16.25
C PRO A 631 1.55 -28.30 -15.60
N LEU A 632 0.57 -27.40 -15.50
CA LEU A 632 -0.75 -27.68 -14.92
C LEU A 632 -1.56 -28.63 -15.79
N ALA A 633 -1.40 -28.52 -17.11
CA ALA A 633 -2.02 -29.40 -18.09
C ALA A 633 -1.37 -30.80 -18.10
N TYR A 634 -0.04 -30.86 -17.96
CA TYR A 634 0.73 -32.09 -17.78
C TYR A 634 0.31 -32.82 -16.49
N ASP A 635 0.37 -32.14 -15.34
CA ASP A 635 0.02 -32.73 -14.04
C ASP A 635 -1.46 -33.15 -13.94
N ALA A 636 -2.37 -32.51 -14.69
CA ALA A 636 -3.78 -32.92 -14.76
C ALA A 636 -4.02 -34.21 -15.57
N ILE A 637 -3.07 -34.65 -16.41
CA ILE A 637 -3.08 -35.99 -17.00
C ILE A 637 -2.58 -37.01 -15.96
N TRP A 638 -1.54 -36.68 -15.19
CA TRP A 638 -1.04 -37.53 -14.10
C TRP A 638 -2.07 -37.71 -12.97
N ALA A 639 -2.71 -36.64 -12.50
CA ALA A 639 -3.77 -36.71 -11.49
C ALA A 639 -4.91 -37.65 -11.93
N LEU A 640 -5.32 -37.55 -13.19
CA LEU A 640 -6.33 -38.42 -13.80
C LEU A 640 -5.86 -39.88 -13.82
N ALA A 641 -4.67 -40.15 -14.35
CA ALA A 641 -4.18 -41.53 -14.47
C ALA A 641 -3.97 -42.20 -13.10
N LEU A 642 -3.51 -41.45 -12.09
CA LEU A 642 -3.41 -41.92 -10.71
C LEU A 642 -4.80 -42.17 -10.08
N ALA A 643 -5.81 -41.36 -10.40
CA ALA A 643 -7.18 -41.61 -9.96
C ALA A 643 -7.80 -42.84 -10.63
N LEU A 644 -7.59 -43.04 -11.94
CA LEU A 644 -8.06 -44.22 -12.67
C LEU A 644 -7.33 -45.51 -12.22
N ASN A 645 -6.03 -45.42 -11.91
CA ASN A 645 -5.28 -46.51 -11.28
C ASN A 645 -5.91 -46.88 -9.93
N LYS A 646 -6.18 -45.90 -9.06
CA LYS A 646 -6.86 -46.14 -7.77
C LYS A 646 -8.24 -46.80 -7.92
N THR A 647 -9.02 -46.48 -8.95
CA THR A 647 -10.31 -47.15 -9.19
C THR A 647 -10.15 -48.56 -9.78
N SER A 648 -9.17 -48.77 -10.66
CA SER A 648 -8.95 -50.07 -11.32
C SER A 648 -8.20 -51.08 -10.42
N GLY A 649 -7.28 -50.62 -9.59
CA GLY A 649 -6.50 -51.42 -8.64
C GLY A 649 -7.25 -51.74 -7.34
N GLY A 650 -8.51 -51.32 -7.19
CA GLY A 650 -9.38 -51.54 -6.03
C GLY A 650 -9.89 -52.98 -5.88
N GLY A 651 -8.99 -53.96 -5.89
CA GLY A 651 -9.33 -55.38 -5.81
C GLY A 651 -10.10 -55.74 -4.55
N GLY A 652 -11.39 -56.10 -4.70
CA GLY A 652 -12.11 -56.89 -3.70
C GLY A 652 -13.53 -56.48 -3.31
N ARG A 653 -14.11 -55.36 -3.80
CA ARG A 653 -15.48 -54.96 -3.35
C ARG A 653 -16.50 -54.42 -4.38
N SER A 654 -16.12 -53.92 -5.55
CA SER A 654 -17.11 -53.35 -6.52
C SER A 654 -17.22 -54.13 -7.84
N GLY A 655 -16.11 -54.65 -8.37
CA GLY A 655 -16.10 -55.42 -9.62
C GLY A 655 -16.37 -54.62 -10.90
N VAL A 656 -16.60 -53.31 -10.80
CA VAL A 656 -16.94 -52.43 -11.92
C VAL A 656 -15.71 -52.11 -12.74
N ARG A 657 -15.81 -52.19 -14.07
CA ARG A 657 -14.70 -51.87 -15.00
C ARG A 657 -14.92 -50.52 -15.66
N LEU A 658 -13.83 -49.92 -16.14
CA LEU A 658 -13.89 -48.63 -16.86
C LEU A 658 -14.59 -48.74 -18.24
N GLU A 659 -14.79 -49.97 -18.75
CA GLU A 659 -15.52 -50.24 -20.00
C GLU A 659 -17.04 -50.23 -19.84
N ASP A 660 -17.55 -50.42 -18.61
CA ASP A 660 -18.99 -50.39 -18.29
C ASP A 660 -19.52 -48.94 -18.13
N PHE A 661 -18.68 -47.94 -18.42
CA PHE A 661 -19.01 -46.53 -18.27
C PHE A 661 -19.99 -46.05 -19.34
N ASN A 662 -21.09 -45.48 -18.87
CA ASN A 662 -22.08 -44.80 -19.69
C ASN A 662 -22.58 -43.56 -18.95
N TYR A 663 -23.06 -42.57 -19.69
CA TYR A 663 -23.47 -41.26 -19.14
C TYR A 663 -24.64 -41.31 -18.15
N ASN A 664 -25.30 -42.47 -17.97
CA ASN A 664 -26.38 -42.64 -16.99
C ASN A 664 -25.90 -43.26 -15.65
N ASN A 665 -24.68 -43.82 -15.60
CA ASN A 665 -24.19 -44.58 -14.45
C ASN A 665 -23.31 -43.73 -13.51
N GLN A 666 -23.94 -43.14 -12.49
CA GLN A 666 -23.26 -42.34 -11.47
C GLN A 666 -22.19 -43.12 -10.69
N THR A 667 -22.31 -44.45 -10.54
CA THR A 667 -21.46 -45.25 -9.65
C THR A 667 -19.96 -45.16 -9.98
N ILE A 668 -19.62 -45.08 -11.27
CA ILE A 668 -18.23 -44.97 -11.74
C ILE A 668 -17.70 -43.56 -11.52
N THR A 669 -18.50 -42.55 -11.88
CA THR A 669 -18.24 -41.13 -11.60
C THR A 669 -17.94 -40.90 -10.13
N ASP A 670 -18.73 -41.51 -9.25
CA ASP A 670 -18.61 -41.43 -7.80
C ASP A 670 -17.30 -42.06 -7.27
N GLN A 671 -16.83 -43.14 -7.89
CA GLN A 671 -15.56 -43.78 -7.53
C GLN A 671 -14.36 -42.93 -8.01
N ILE A 672 -14.38 -42.45 -9.26
CA ILE A 672 -13.32 -41.60 -9.81
C ILE A 672 -13.28 -40.25 -9.06
N TYR A 673 -14.42 -39.70 -8.67
CA TYR A 673 -14.50 -38.48 -7.85
C TYR A 673 -13.79 -38.63 -6.51
N ARG A 674 -14.04 -39.73 -5.78
CA ARG A 674 -13.35 -40.04 -4.51
C ARG A 674 -11.85 -40.30 -4.73
N ALA A 675 -11.46 -40.91 -5.85
CA ALA A 675 -10.06 -41.15 -6.19
C ALA A 675 -9.29 -39.86 -6.54
N MET A 676 -9.95 -38.92 -7.26
CA MET A 676 -9.46 -37.56 -7.54
C MET A 676 -9.35 -36.73 -6.27
N ASN A 677 -10.40 -36.67 -5.44
CA ASN A 677 -10.43 -35.89 -4.21
C ASN A 677 -9.41 -36.38 -3.16
N SER A 678 -8.99 -37.64 -3.22
CA SER A 678 -7.93 -38.21 -2.38
C SER A 678 -6.55 -38.25 -3.06
N SER A 679 -6.37 -37.59 -4.21
CA SER A 679 -5.08 -37.55 -4.90
C SER A 679 -4.14 -36.51 -4.28
N SER A 680 -2.90 -36.94 -4.04
CA SER A 680 -1.77 -36.14 -3.55
C SER A 680 -0.51 -36.72 -4.16
N PHE A 681 0.30 -35.91 -4.85
CA PHE A 681 1.57 -36.31 -5.46
C PHE A 681 2.45 -35.09 -5.78
N GLU A 682 3.74 -35.31 -6.00
CA GLU A 682 4.66 -34.29 -6.54
C GLU A 682 4.60 -34.28 -8.08
N GLY A 683 3.99 -33.24 -8.64
CA GLY A 683 3.96 -32.95 -10.07
C GLY A 683 5.11 -32.05 -10.51
N VAL A 684 5.11 -31.69 -11.80
CA VAL A 684 6.05 -30.70 -12.37
C VAL A 684 5.77 -29.29 -11.83
N SER A 685 4.51 -29.00 -11.54
CA SER A 685 4.06 -27.77 -10.88
C SER A 685 4.28 -27.76 -9.35
N GLY A 686 4.88 -28.83 -8.79
CA GLY A 686 5.09 -29.04 -7.35
C GLY A 686 4.01 -29.93 -6.75
N HIS A 687 3.78 -29.82 -5.43
CA HIS A 687 2.77 -30.63 -4.75
C HIS A 687 1.38 -30.38 -5.35
N VAL A 688 0.68 -31.44 -5.75
CA VAL A 688 -0.68 -31.39 -6.31
C VAL A 688 -1.65 -32.01 -5.30
N VAL A 689 -2.43 -31.16 -4.63
CA VAL A 689 -3.56 -31.53 -3.78
C VAL A 689 -4.74 -30.66 -4.13
N PHE A 690 -5.92 -31.28 -4.23
CA PHE A 690 -7.19 -30.58 -4.39
C PHE A 690 -7.81 -30.29 -3.01
N ASP A 691 -8.34 -29.09 -2.82
CA ASP A 691 -9.11 -28.73 -1.64
C ASP A 691 -10.56 -29.25 -1.72
N ALA A 692 -11.37 -28.95 -0.69
CA ALA A 692 -12.79 -29.30 -0.68
C ALA A 692 -13.58 -28.65 -1.84
N SER A 693 -13.13 -27.52 -2.40
CA SER A 693 -13.77 -26.88 -3.58
C SER A 693 -13.37 -27.51 -4.92
N GLY A 694 -12.37 -28.38 -4.96
CA GLY A 694 -11.84 -29.00 -6.19
C GLY A 694 -10.74 -28.17 -6.88
N SER A 695 -10.20 -27.18 -6.17
CA SER A 695 -9.13 -26.28 -6.57
C SER A 695 -7.78 -26.78 -6.08
N ARG A 696 -6.72 -26.63 -6.88
CA ARG A 696 -5.36 -26.87 -6.41
C ARG A 696 -4.90 -25.80 -5.41
N MET A 697 -4.25 -26.22 -4.33
CA MET A 697 -3.43 -25.34 -3.47
C MET A 697 -2.01 -25.22 -4.02
N ALA A 698 -1.44 -24.01 -3.98
CA ALA A 698 -0.11 -23.70 -4.51
C ALA A 698 0.55 -22.54 -3.73
N TRP A 699 1.85 -22.32 -3.96
CA TRP A 699 2.54 -21.13 -3.46
C TRP A 699 2.26 -19.92 -4.34
N THR A 700 2.14 -18.74 -3.72
CA THR A 700 2.09 -17.48 -4.46
C THR A 700 3.48 -16.87 -4.59
N LEU A 701 3.76 -16.23 -5.72
CA LEU A 701 4.99 -15.49 -5.97
C LEU A 701 4.64 -14.01 -6.08
N ILE A 702 5.49 -13.19 -5.48
CA ILE A 702 5.37 -11.74 -5.38
C ILE A 702 6.56 -11.14 -6.11
N GLU A 703 6.31 -10.22 -7.04
CA GLU A 703 7.35 -9.45 -7.73
C GLU A 703 7.09 -7.95 -7.66
N GLN A 704 8.11 -7.18 -8.06
CA GLN A 704 8.03 -5.75 -8.26
C GLN A 704 8.65 -5.37 -9.59
N LEU A 705 8.05 -4.44 -10.33
CA LEU A 705 8.69 -3.82 -11.49
C LEU A 705 9.79 -2.86 -11.02
N GLN A 706 11.03 -3.08 -11.48
CA GLN A 706 12.18 -2.21 -11.16
C GLN A 706 13.00 -1.90 -12.42
N GLY A 707 13.04 -0.63 -12.81
CA GLY A 707 13.70 -0.17 -14.04
C GLY A 707 13.09 -0.80 -15.29
N GLY A 708 11.75 -0.95 -15.33
CA GLY A 708 11.06 -1.59 -16.44
C GLY A 708 11.38 -3.09 -16.66
N SER A 709 11.76 -3.80 -15.58
CA SER A 709 12.01 -5.26 -15.56
C SER A 709 11.59 -5.88 -14.22
N TYR A 710 10.78 -6.94 -14.21
CA TYR A 710 10.27 -7.57 -12.99
C TYR A 710 11.37 -8.23 -12.14
N LYS A 711 11.23 -8.14 -10.82
CA LYS A 711 12.15 -8.72 -9.83
C LYS A 711 11.36 -9.43 -8.72
N LYS A 712 11.66 -10.71 -8.51
CA LYS A 712 11.06 -11.57 -7.47
C LYS A 712 11.44 -11.05 -6.08
N ILE A 713 10.44 -10.73 -5.25
CA ILE A 713 10.63 -10.18 -3.89
C ILE A 713 10.32 -11.19 -2.77
N GLY A 714 9.51 -12.21 -3.04
CA GLY A 714 9.26 -13.31 -2.10
C GLY A 714 8.23 -14.34 -2.59
N TYR A 715 8.11 -15.44 -1.84
CA TYR A 715 7.03 -16.42 -1.99
C TYR A 715 6.24 -16.56 -0.69
N TYR A 716 4.94 -16.80 -0.81
CA TYR A 716 4.04 -16.98 0.32
C TYR A 716 3.20 -18.27 0.20
N ASP A 717 3.23 -19.08 1.26
CA ASP A 717 2.47 -20.32 1.41
C ASP A 717 1.30 -20.10 2.38
N SER A 718 0.10 -19.96 1.82
CA SER A 718 -1.14 -19.75 2.58
C SER A 718 -1.57 -20.96 3.44
N THR A 719 -0.96 -22.14 3.27
CA THR A 719 -1.23 -23.32 4.12
C THR A 719 -0.42 -23.33 5.41
N LYS A 720 0.67 -22.55 5.47
CA LYS A 720 1.60 -22.49 6.62
C LYS A 720 1.73 -21.08 7.22
N ASP A 721 1.16 -20.07 6.58
CA ASP A 721 1.38 -18.64 6.86
C ASP A 721 2.88 -18.24 6.77
N ASP A 722 3.63 -18.90 5.89
CA ASP A 722 5.07 -18.69 5.71
C ASP A 722 5.34 -17.70 4.56
N LEU A 723 6.05 -16.60 4.87
CA LEU A 723 6.42 -15.54 3.95
C LEU A 723 7.95 -15.48 3.78
N SER A 724 8.46 -16.25 2.83
CA SER A 724 9.86 -16.16 2.41
C SER A 724 10.11 -14.82 1.69
N TRP A 725 11.04 -14.01 2.19
CA TRP A 725 11.28 -12.66 1.65
C TRP A 725 12.75 -12.39 1.30
N SER A 726 12.99 -12.04 0.04
CA SER A 726 14.32 -11.84 -0.54
C SER A 726 14.97 -10.49 -0.20
N LYS A 727 14.21 -9.53 0.35
CA LYS A 727 14.65 -8.14 0.63
C LYS A 727 15.22 -7.42 -0.61
N THR A 728 14.69 -7.78 -1.78
CA THR A 728 15.02 -7.19 -3.09
C THR A 728 14.09 -6.03 -3.47
N ASP A 729 13.08 -5.73 -2.65
CA ASP A 729 12.12 -4.64 -2.87
C ASP A 729 12.78 -3.26 -2.76
N LYS A 730 12.42 -2.36 -3.67
CA LYS A 730 12.97 -0.99 -3.75
C LYS A 730 11.84 0.03 -3.71
N TRP A 731 12.04 1.07 -2.92
CA TRP A 731 11.03 2.10 -2.67
C TRP A 731 11.62 3.50 -2.82
N ILE A 732 10.83 4.44 -3.33
CA ILE A 732 11.25 5.83 -3.55
C ILE A 732 11.39 6.53 -2.19
N GLY A 733 12.63 6.62 -1.70
CA GLY A 733 12.95 7.08 -0.34
C GLY A 733 13.29 5.95 0.65
N GLY A 734 13.46 4.71 0.18
CA GLY A 734 13.95 3.58 0.99
C GLY A 734 12.94 2.95 1.96
N SER A 735 11.70 3.45 2.00
CA SER A 735 10.59 2.89 2.78
C SER A 735 9.31 2.87 1.94
N PRO A 736 8.39 1.91 2.17
CA PRO A 736 7.08 1.89 1.52
C PRO A 736 6.27 3.15 1.90
N PRO A 737 5.37 3.64 1.02
CA PRO A 737 4.49 4.78 1.32
C PRO A 737 3.54 4.49 2.50
N ALA A 738 2.98 5.55 3.10
CA ALA A 738 1.90 5.42 4.09
C ALA A 738 0.53 5.33 3.42
N ASP A 739 -0.45 4.69 4.08
CA ASP A 739 -1.82 4.50 3.54
C ASP A 739 -2.68 5.78 3.54
N GLN A 740 -2.33 6.76 4.37
CA GLN A 740 -2.98 8.06 4.45
C GLN A 740 -1.99 9.15 4.88
N THR A 741 -2.23 10.39 4.43
CA THR A 741 -1.46 11.56 4.86
C THR A 741 -1.59 11.76 6.37
N LEU A 742 -0.48 11.68 7.11
CA LEU A 742 -0.50 11.77 8.58
C LEU A 742 -0.88 13.18 9.03
N VAL A 743 -1.93 13.31 9.85
CA VAL A 743 -2.39 14.60 10.38
C VAL A 743 -1.63 14.94 11.66
N ILE A 744 -0.49 15.63 11.55
CA ILE A 744 0.30 16.06 12.70
C ILE A 744 -0.31 17.33 13.30
N LYS A 745 -0.72 17.23 14.58
CA LYS A 745 -1.24 18.36 15.36
C LYS A 745 -0.06 19.18 15.90
N THR A 746 0.06 20.43 15.47
CA THR A 746 1.13 21.34 15.91
C THR A 746 0.54 22.49 16.70
N PHE A 747 1.24 22.94 17.74
CA PHE A 747 0.86 24.16 18.45
C PHE A 747 1.58 25.36 17.81
N ARG A 748 0.82 26.44 17.60
CA ARG A 748 1.37 27.77 17.31
C ARG A 748 1.77 28.42 18.63
N PHE A 749 2.99 28.94 18.67
CA PHE A 749 3.62 29.55 19.86
C PHE A 749 4.04 31.00 19.56
N LEU A 750 4.19 31.81 20.60
CA LEU A 750 4.57 33.21 20.48
C LEU A 750 6.00 33.33 19.91
N SER A 751 6.25 34.35 19.08
CA SER A 751 7.58 34.62 18.56
C SER A 751 8.56 34.94 19.69
N GLN A 752 9.51 34.04 19.93
CA GLN A 752 10.46 34.15 21.04
C GLN A 752 11.30 35.44 20.98
N LYS A 753 11.58 35.95 19.76
CA LYS A 753 12.25 37.25 19.56
C LYS A 753 11.40 38.42 20.08
N LEU A 754 10.09 38.38 19.85
CA LEU A 754 9.14 39.38 20.36
C LEU A 754 9.00 39.28 21.88
N PHE A 755 8.80 38.06 22.41
CA PHE A 755 8.64 37.83 23.85
C PHE A 755 9.86 38.30 24.66
N ILE A 756 11.08 37.96 24.24
CA ILE A 756 12.32 38.38 24.92
C ILE A 756 12.49 39.89 24.86
N SER A 757 12.31 40.51 23.68
CA SER A 757 12.47 41.96 23.51
C SER A 757 11.53 42.76 24.41
N VAL A 758 10.26 42.36 24.46
CA VAL A 758 9.23 42.96 25.30
C VAL A 758 9.49 42.71 26.80
N SER A 759 9.96 41.52 27.16
CA SER A 759 10.33 41.17 28.54
C SER A 759 11.49 42.03 29.07
N VAL A 760 12.50 42.31 28.22
CA VAL A 760 13.60 43.23 28.56
C VAL A 760 13.07 44.65 28.81
N LEU A 761 12.21 45.18 27.93
CA LEU A 761 11.58 46.49 28.12
C LEU A 761 10.75 46.57 29.41
N SER A 762 10.00 45.52 29.75
CA SER A 762 9.28 45.45 31.01
C SER A 762 10.21 45.48 32.23
N SER A 763 11.29 44.69 32.20
CA SER A 763 12.26 44.64 33.31
C SER A 763 12.95 46.00 33.56
N LEU A 764 13.32 46.72 32.49
CA LEU A 764 13.86 48.08 32.56
C LEU A 764 12.85 49.07 33.17
N GLY A 765 11.57 48.94 32.81
CA GLY A 765 10.49 49.75 33.40
C GLY A 765 10.26 49.48 34.88
N ILE A 766 10.39 48.23 35.33
CA ILE A 766 10.27 47.86 36.75
C ILE A 766 11.45 48.44 37.54
N VAL A 767 12.67 48.37 37.02
CA VAL A 767 13.85 49.00 37.64
C VAL A 767 13.67 50.53 37.73
N LEU A 768 13.21 51.18 36.64
CA LEU A 768 12.90 52.61 36.64
C LEU A 768 11.83 52.98 37.70
N ALA A 769 10.77 52.18 37.82
CA ALA A 769 9.73 52.39 38.82
C ALA A 769 10.27 52.29 40.27
N VAL A 770 11.13 51.30 40.54
CA VAL A 770 11.79 51.13 41.84
C VAL A 770 12.76 52.27 42.15
N VAL A 771 13.50 52.79 41.16
CA VAL A 771 14.37 53.97 41.31
C VAL A 771 13.54 55.22 41.63
N CYS A 772 12.45 55.47 40.90
CA CYS A 772 11.55 56.61 41.16
C CYS A 772 10.87 56.51 42.54
N LEU A 773 10.45 55.30 42.94
CA LEU A 773 9.89 55.02 44.26
C LEU A 773 10.91 55.31 45.38
N SER A 774 12.14 54.80 45.23
CA SER A 774 13.23 54.98 46.20
C SER A 774 13.60 56.46 46.36
N PHE A 775 13.72 57.19 45.24
CA PHE A 775 13.96 58.64 45.24
C PHE A 775 12.86 59.42 45.98
N ASN A 776 11.59 59.06 45.77
CA ASN A 776 10.45 59.76 46.37
C ASN A 776 10.27 59.43 47.87
N ILE A 777 10.70 58.24 48.31
CA ILE A 777 10.76 57.86 49.73
C ILE A 777 11.92 58.57 50.44
N TYR A 778 13.13 58.55 49.88
CA TYR A 778 14.32 59.18 50.47
C TYR A 778 14.13 60.70 50.67
N ASN A 779 13.63 61.38 49.62
CA ASN A 779 13.40 62.83 49.66
C ASN A 779 12.02 63.22 50.24
N SER A 780 11.31 62.30 50.92
CA SER A 780 9.98 62.55 51.51
C SER A 780 9.94 63.65 52.58
N HIS A 781 11.09 64.01 53.16
CA HIS A 781 11.24 65.12 54.09
C HIS A 781 11.21 66.51 53.41
N VAL A 782 11.42 66.59 52.09
CA VAL A 782 11.48 67.85 51.35
C VAL A 782 10.07 68.41 51.13
N ARG A 783 9.82 69.63 51.61
CA ARG A 783 8.50 70.31 51.57
C ARG A 783 7.86 70.35 50.17
N TYR A 784 8.66 70.47 49.11
CA TYR A 784 8.17 70.41 47.72
C TYR A 784 7.57 69.04 47.35
N ILE A 785 8.21 67.95 47.81
CA ILE A 785 7.74 66.57 47.58
C ILE A 785 6.53 66.27 48.47
N GLN A 786 6.51 66.76 49.72
CA GLN A 786 5.34 66.66 50.61
C GLN A 786 4.09 67.32 50.01
N ASN A 787 4.22 68.51 49.45
CA ASN A 787 3.13 69.20 48.72
C ASN A 787 2.60 68.40 47.51
N SER A 788 3.34 67.39 47.02
CA SER A 788 2.91 66.51 45.91
C SER A 788 2.17 65.24 46.37
N GLN A 789 1.88 65.08 47.67
CA GLN A 789 1.27 63.89 48.29
C GLN A 789 2.06 62.61 47.96
N PRO A 790 3.27 62.42 48.53
CA PRO A 790 4.25 61.44 48.04
C PRO A 790 3.73 60.00 48.10
N ASN A 791 2.92 59.65 49.11
CA ASN A 791 2.42 58.29 49.29
C ASN A 791 1.44 57.86 48.18
N LEU A 792 0.65 58.78 47.61
CA LEU A 792 -0.19 58.47 46.45
C LEU A 792 0.66 58.20 45.20
N ASN A 793 1.75 58.97 45.02
CA ASN A 793 2.72 58.73 43.94
C ASN A 793 3.44 57.39 44.13
N ASN A 794 3.74 56.98 45.37
CA ASN A 794 4.28 55.65 45.68
C ASN A 794 3.32 54.54 45.25
N LEU A 795 2.01 54.68 45.55
CA LEU A 795 0.98 53.75 45.09
C LEU A 795 0.88 53.72 43.55
N THR A 796 1.04 54.88 42.87
CA THR A 796 1.13 54.92 41.40
C THR A 796 2.32 54.10 40.89
N ALA A 797 3.51 54.30 41.46
CA ALA A 797 4.73 53.59 41.05
C ALA A 797 4.61 52.07 41.26
N VAL A 798 4.07 51.63 42.40
CA VAL A 798 3.80 50.19 42.67
C VAL A 798 2.77 49.63 41.69
N GLY A 799 1.71 50.38 41.36
CA GLY A 799 0.73 50.00 40.35
C GLY A 799 1.36 49.79 38.95
N CYS A 800 2.22 50.73 38.52
CA CYS A 800 3.00 50.60 37.30
C CYS A 800 3.95 49.38 37.33
N SER A 801 4.63 49.11 38.45
CA SER A 801 5.48 47.92 38.60
C SER A 801 4.70 46.62 38.45
N LEU A 802 3.50 46.52 39.06
CA LEU A 802 2.63 45.35 38.95
C LEU A 802 2.06 45.17 37.53
N ALA A 803 1.66 46.26 36.88
CA ALA A 803 1.18 46.24 35.50
C ALA A 803 2.28 45.78 34.52
N LEU A 804 3.51 46.29 34.67
CA LEU A 804 4.68 45.82 33.91
C LEU A 804 4.97 44.33 34.17
N ALA A 805 4.89 43.89 35.43
CA ALA A 805 5.08 42.48 35.77
C ALA A 805 4.00 41.54 35.18
N ALA A 806 2.80 42.05 34.82
CA ALA A 806 1.77 41.27 34.11
C ALA A 806 2.20 40.84 32.69
N VAL A 807 3.22 41.50 32.09
CA VAL A 807 3.72 41.20 30.75
C VAL A 807 4.36 39.81 30.65
N PHE A 808 5.05 39.32 31.70
CA PHE A 808 5.66 37.99 31.66
C PHE A 808 4.60 36.88 31.65
N PRO A 809 3.59 36.85 32.56
CA PRO A 809 2.46 35.93 32.45
C PRO A 809 1.74 35.98 31.10
N LEU A 810 1.57 37.17 30.50
CA LEU A 810 0.89 37.34 29.21
C LEU A 810 1.59 36.63 28.05
N GLY A 811 2.93 36.67 28.01
CA GLY A 811 3.72 36.05 26.94
C GLY A 811 4.11 34.58 27.19
N LEU A 812 3.96 34.09 28.42
CA LEU A 812 4.25 32.69 28.76
C LEU A 812 3.17 31.74 28.22
N ASP A 813 3.54 30.99 27.18
CA ASP A 813 2.75 29.98 26.47
C ASP A 813 3.23 28.53 26.79
N GLY A 814 2.63 27.54 26.14
CA GLY A 814 2.95 26.12 26.31
C GLY A 814 4.28 25.67 25.71
N TYR A 815 5.03 26.57 25.05
CA TYR A 815 6.45 26.37 24.75
C TYR A 815 7.27 26.33 26.05
N HIS A 816 6.91 27.20 27.00
CA HIS A 816 7.55 27.31 28.31
C HIS A 816 6.85 26.48 29.39
N ILE A 817 5.52 26.31 29.29
CA ILE A 817 4.67 25.85 30.40
C ILE A 817 4.03 24.48 30.15
N LYS A 818 4.20 23.57 31.11
CA LYS A 818 3.51 22.28 31.12
C LYS A 818 2.02 22.45 31.42
N LYS A 819 1.16 21.67 30.77
CA LYS A 819 -0.31 21.78 30.78
C LYS A 819 -0.95 22.02 32.18
N GLY A 820 -0.44 21.38 33.23
CA GLY A 820 -0.96 21.53 34.60
C GLY A 820 -0.65 22.87 35.28
N GLN A 821 0.37 23.60 34.83
CA GLN A 821 0.74 24.94 35.34
C GLN A 821 0.02 26.08 34.59
N PHE A 822 -0.54 25.80 33.40
CA PHE A 822 -1.19 26.79 32.54
C PHE A 822 -2.33 27.59 33.22
N PRO A 823 -3.24 26.98 34.02
CA PRO A 823 -4.31 27.74 34.68
C PRO A 823 -3.82 28.79 35.67
N PHE A 824 -2.72 28.53 36.39
CA PHE A 824 -2.13 29.51 37.32
C PHE A 824 -1.60 30.74 36.59
N VAL A 825 -1.07 30.57 35.37
CA VAL A 825 -0.63 31.70 34.54
C VAL A 825 -1.82 32.44 33.92
N CYS A 826 -2.91 31.74 33.55
CA CYS A 826 -4.18 32.41 33.20
C CYS A 826 -4.70 33.32 34.34
N GLN A 827 -4.61 32.86 35.59
CA GLN A 827 -4.99 33.65 36.77
C GLN A 827 -4.01 34.80 37.01
N ALA A 828 -2.69 34.56 36.93
CA ALA A 828 -1.67 35.58 37.13
C ALA A 828 -1.80 36.76 36.14
N ARG A 829 -2.09 36.49 34.85
CA ARG A 829 -2.38 37.51 33.84
C ARG A 829 -3.47 38.48 34.30
N LEU A 830 -4.57 37.93 34.81
CA LEU A 830 -5.77 38.65 35.23
C LEU A 830 -5.54 39.45 36.52
N TRP A 831 -4.94 38.84 37.55
CA TRP A 831 -4.71 39.50 38.83
C TRP A 831 -3.64 40.60 38.78
N LEU A 832 -2.49 40.36 38.12
CA LEU A 832 -1.44 41.40 38.05
C LEU A 832 -1.89 42.61 37.23
N LEU A 833 -2.59 42.39 36.10
CA LEU A 833 -3.07 43.48 35.25
C LEU A 833 -4.19 44.29 35.93
N GLY A 834 -5.17 43.61 36.54
CA GLY A 834 -6.27 44.27 37.26
C GLY A 834 -5.76 45.10 38.44
N LEU A 835 -5.03 44.48 39.37
CA LEU A 835 -4.49 45.17 40.55
C LEU A 835 -3.50 46.29 40.17
N GLY A 836 -2.62 46.05 39.21
CA GLY A 836 -1.66 47.07 38.74
C GLY A 836 -2.35 48.30 38.15
N PHE A 837 -3.34 48.08 37.26
CA PHE A 837 -4.15 49.17 36.72
C PHE A 837 -4.94 49.90 37.82
N SER A 838 -5.64 49.17 38.70
CA SER A 838 -6.52 49.75 39.70
C SER A 838 -5.76 50.52 40.78
N LEU A 839 -4.59 50.05 41.20
CA LEU A 839 -3.72 50.76 42.14
C LEU A 839 -3.09 51.99 41.48
N GLY A 840 -2.59 51.85 40.25
CA GLY A 840 -1.93 52.91 39.49
C GLY A 840 -2.88 54.05 39.11
N TYR A 841 -4.04 53.71 38.53
CA TYR A 841 -5.06 54.68 38.15
C TYR A 841 -5.83 55.23 39.35
N GLY A 842 -6.14 54.40 40.34
CA GLY A 842 -6.91 54.80 41.52
C GLY A 842 -6.22 55.90 42.35
N SER A 843 -4.90 55.83 42.53
CA SER A 843 -4.15 56.89 43.23
C SER A 843 -4.07 58.20 42.45
N MET A 844 -4.00 58.15 41.11
CA MET A 844 -4.05 59.32 40.25
C MET A 844 -5.46 59.95 40.23
N PHE A 845 -6.50 59.13 40.07
CA PHE A 845 -7.90 59.55 40.05
C PHE A 845 -8.31 60.23 41.36
N THR A 846 -8.01 59.61 42.51
CA THR A 846 -8.36 60.17 43.83
C THR A 846 -7.66 61.49 44.12
N LYS A 847 -6.43 61.67 43.65
CA LYS A 847 -5.68 62.93 43.73
C LYS A 847 -6.34 64.05 42.91
N ILE A 848 -6.82 63.77 41.70
CA ILE A 848 -7.59 64.75 40.89
C ILE A 848 -8.99 65.00 41.47
N TRP A 849 -9.69 63.96 41.94
CA TRP A 849 -10.99 64.10 42.63
C TRP A 849 -10.89 64.99 43.87
N TRP A 850 -9.81 64.85 44.64
CA TRP A 850 -9.53 65.72 45.79
C TRP A 850 -9.29 67.17 45.37
N VAL A 851 -8.46 67.42 44.36
CA VAL A 851 -8.26 68.79 43.81
C VAL A 851 -9.60 69.39 43.38
N HIS A 852 -10.40 68.66 42.60
CA HIS A 852 -11.72 69.11 42.16
C HIS A 852 -12.61 69.49 43.34
N THR A 853 -12.84 68.56 44.28
CA THR A 853 -13.76 68.76 45.42
C THR A 853 -13.31 69.85 46.40
N VAL A 854 -12.01 70.14 46.49
CA VAL A 854 -11.46 71.25 47.31
C VAL A 854 -11.68 72.62 46.66
N PHE A 855 -11.59 72.73 45.33
CA PHE A 855 -11.62 74.03 44.64
C PHE A 855 -12.98 74.43 44.05
N THR A 856 -13.83 73.50 43.62
CA THR A 856 -15.11 73.88 42.97
C THR A 856 -16.25 74.17 43.96
N LYS A 857 -16.20 73.63 45.19
CA LYS A 857 -17.22 73.90 46.23
C LYS A 857 -16.98 75.26 46.91
N LYS A 858 -17.55 76.33 46.34
CA LYS A 858 -17.32 77.72 46.76
C LYS A 858 -17.84 78.09 48.16
N GLU A 859 -19.05 77.70 48.57
CA GLU A 859 -19.76 78.46 49.62
C GLU A 859 -19.76 77.84 51.04
N GLU A 860 -20.11 76.57 51.22
CA GLU A 860 -20.73 76.16 52.51
C GLU A 860 -19.81 75.50 53.57
N LYS A 861 -18.47 75.49 53.44
CA LYS A 861 -17.59 74.83 54.43
C LYS A 861 -16.21 75.45 54.60
N LYS A 862 -16.14 76.59 55.30
CA LYS A 862 -14.86 77.27 55.66
C LYS A 862 -14.00 76.46 56.65
N GLU A 863 -14.59 75.66 57.53
CA GLU A 863 -13.85 74.88 58.54
C GLU A 863 -13.19 73.62 57.98
N TRP A 864 -13.93 72.84 57.15
CA TRP A 864 -13.41 71.63 56.47
C TRP A 864 -12.20 71.90 55.56
N ARG A 865 -11.91 73.17 55.24
CA ARG A 865 -10.75 73.58 54.43
C ARG A 865 -9.41 73.59 55.19
N LYS A 866 -9.39 73.41 56.52
CA LYS A 866 -8.15 73.49 57.32
C LYS A 866 -7.45 72.14 57.58
N THR A 867 -8.18 71.04 57.71
CA THR A 867 -7.61 69.70 57.98
C THR A 867 -8.43 68.60 57.32
N LEU A 868 -8.14 68.28 56.05
CA LEU A 868 -8.53 66.98 55.50
C LEU A 868 -7.45 65.95 55.84
N GLU A 869 -7.81 64.99 56.68
CA GLU A 869 -6.89 63.95 57.15
C GLU A 869 -6.44 63.02 56.00
N PRO A 870 -5.16 62.63 55.92
CA PRO A 870 -4.64 61.79 54.83
C PRO A 870 -5.37 60.45 54.65
N TRP A 871 -5.97 59.89 55.72
CA TRP A 871 -6.66 58.60 55.65
C TRP A 871 -7.83 58.60 54.66
N LYS A 872 -8.51 59.73 54.45
CA LYS A 872 -9.66 59.85 53.52
C LYS A 872 -9.26 59.60 52.06
N LEU A 873 -8.02 59.95 51.69
CA LEU A 873 -7.47 59.66 50.36
C LEU A 873 -7.21 58.16 50.20
N TYR A 874 -6.52 57.52 51.17
CA TYR A 874 -6.26 56.09 51.13
C TYR A 874 -7.54 55.25 51.17
N ALA A 875 -8.54 55.66 51.96
CA ALA A 875 -9.85 55.00 52.00
C ALA A 875 -10.55 55.03 50.62
N THR A 876 -10.43 56.12 49.87
CA THR A 876 -11.01 56.21 48.52
C THR A 876 -10.25 55.33 47.51
N VAL A 877 -8.92 55.23 47.59
CA VAL A 877 -8.14 54.27 46.77
C VAL A 877 -8.48 52.83 47.15
N GLY A 878 -8.53 52.53 48.45
CA GLY A 878 -8.87 51.20 48.97
C GLY A 878 -10.27 50.74 48.56
N LEU A 879 -11.25 51.65 48.48
CA LEU A 879 -12.59 51.34 47.96
C LEU A 879 -12.55 50.97 46.46
N LEU A 880 -11.81 51.72 45.64
CA LEU A 880 -11.67 51.44 44.21
C LEU A 880 -10.95 50.11 43.94
N VAL A 881 -9.88 49.81 44.70
CA VAL A 881 -9.16 48.52 44.61
C VAL A 881 -9.98 47.37 45.20
N GLY A 882 -10.75 47.60 46.26
CA GLY A 882 -11.64 46.60 46.86
C GLY A 882 -12.78 46.18 45.94
N MET A 883 -13.39 47.11 45.21
CA MET A 883 -14.35 46.82 44.14
C MET A 883 -13.73 45.98 43.01
N ASP A 884 -12.46 46.23 42.68
CA ASP A 884 -11.74 45.45 41.68
C ASP A 884 -11.47 44.01 42.15
N ILE A 885 -10.94 43.85 43.36
CA ILE A 885 -10.72 42.53 43.99
C ILE A 885 -12.03 41.74 44.04
N LEU A 886 -13.15 42.39 44.43
CA LEU A 886 -14.45 41.74 44.49
C LEU A 886 -14.95 41.28 43.12
N THR A 887 -14.85 42.12 42.08
CA THR A 887 -15.31 41.75 40.72
C THR A 887 -14.45 40.67 40.08
N LEU A 888 -13.12 40.71 40.27
CA LEU A 888 -12.21 39.67 39.79
C LEU A 888 -12.39 38.34 40.55
N ALA A 889 -12.62 38.38 41.87
CA ALA A 889 -12.91 37.20 42.67
C ALA A 889 -14.24 36.54 42.27
N ILE A 890 -15.30 37.33 42.09
CA ILE A 890 -16.61 36.83 41.61
C ILE A 890 -16.44 36.14 40.24
N TRP A 891 -15.75 36.78 39.29
CA TRP A 891 -15.49 36.18 37.98
C TRP A 891 -14.72 34.85 38.12
N GLN A 892 -13.61 34.82 38.85
CA GLN A 892 -12.79 33.61 38.98
C GLN A 892 -13.50 32.46 39.73
N ILE A 893 -14.40 32.76 40.67
CA ILE A 893 -15.18 31.74 41.39
C ILE A 893 -16.34 31.21 40.53
N VAL A 894 -17.02 32.06 39.76
CA VAL A 894 -18.22 31.71 38.99
C VAL A 894 -17.88 31.11 37.61
N ASP A 895 -16.83 31.58 36.95
CA ASP A 895 -16.42 31.14 35.61
C ASP A 895 -14.88 31.18 35.45
N PRO A 896 -14.15 30.26 36.12
CA PRO A 896 -12.68 30.26 36.14
C PRO A 896 -12.07 30.11 34.74
N LEU A 897 -11.05 30.93 34.49
CA LEU A 897 -10.25 30.85 33.27
C LEU A 897 -9.50 29.52 33.21
N HIS A 898 -9.71 28.78 32.13
CA HIS A 898 -9.14 27.48 31.84
C HIS A 898 -8.49 27.46 30.46
N ARG A 899 -7.72 26.41 30.19
CA ARG A 899 -7.08 26.18 28.89
C ARG A 899 -8.13 25.76 27.85
N THR A 900 -8.36 26.59 26.84
CA THR A 900 -9.07 26.19 25.61
C THR A 900 -8.09 26.01 24.46
N ILE A 901 -8.43 25.15 23.51
CA ILE A 901 -7.63 24.92 22.30
C ILE A 901 -8.51 25.24 21.08
N GLU A 902 -8.08 26.21 20.29
CA GLU A 902 -8.67 26.54 18.99
C GLU A 902 -7.94 25.76 17.88
N THR A 903 -8.67 25.27 16.90
CA THR A 903 -8.12 24.45 15.80
C THR A 903 -8.39 25.13 14.46
N PHE A 904 -7.33 25.44 13.72
CA PHE A 904 -7.44 26.08 12.42
C PHE A 904 -7.71 25.07 11.30
N ALA A 905 -7.93 25.57 10.09
CA ALA A 905 -7.91 24.75 8.88
C ALA A 905 -6.57 24.00 8.75
N LYS A 906 -6.59 22.84 8.09
CA LYS A 906 -5.36 22.10 7.79
C LYS A 906 -4.48 22.90 6.84
N GLU A 907 -3.18 22.89 7.10
CA GLU A 907 -2.16 23.52 6.26
C GLU A 907 -1.28 22.43 5.66
N GLU A 908 -1.04 22.49 4.35
CA GLU A 908 -0.06 21.63 3.70
C GLU A 908 1.35 22.17 3.97
N PRO A 909 2.34 21.32 4.27
CA PRO A 909 3.72 21.76 4.46
C PRO A 909 4.30 22.35 3.17
N LYS A 910 5.28 23.25 3.30
CA LYS A 910 6.03 23.82 2.16
C LYS A 910 7.07 22.85 1.55
N GLU A 911 7.17 21.65 2.11
CA GLU A 911 8.10 20.59 1.74
C GLU A 911 7.28 19.35 1.39
N ASP A 912 7.72 18.55 0.41
CA ASP A 912 6.99 17.38 -0.13
C ASP A 912 7.01 16.15 0.79
N ILE A 913 6.55 16.35 2.02
CA ILE A 913 6.40 15.36 3.08
C ILE A 913 4.95 14.86 3.10
N ASP A 914 4.75 13.58 3.36
CA ASP A 914 3.43 12.92 3.32
C ASP A 914 2.62 13.13 4.62
N VAL A 915 2.66 14.38 5.09
CA VAL A 915 2.09 14.90 6.34
C VAL A 915 1.20 16.10 6.01
N SER A 916 0.06 16.20 6.70
CA SER A 916 -0.75 17.42 6.74
C SER A 916 -0.68 17.99 8.14
N ILE A 917 -0.49 19.31 8.24
CA ILE A 917 -0.35 19.99 9.53
C ILE A 917 -1.75 20.46 9.96
N LEU A 918 -2.15 20.16 11.19
CA LEU A 918 -3.34 20.74 11.81
C LEU A 918 -2.88 21.74 12.89
N PRO A 919 -2.88 23.05 12.59
CA PRO A 919 -2.42 24.05 13.53
C PRO A 919 -3.44 24.24 14.66
N GLN A 920 -2.95 24.31 15.89
CA GLN A 920 -3.74 24.53 17.09
C GLN A 920 -3.15 25.71 17.88
N LEU A 921 -4.00 26.49 18.54
CA LEU A 921 -3.56 27.59 19.41
C LEU A 921 -4.24 27.46 20.78
N GLU A 922 -3.50 27.78 21.82
CA GLU A 922 -3.91 27.62 23.22
C GLU A 922 -4.22 28.98 23.85
N HIS A 923 -5.45 29.14 24.34
CA HIS A 923 -5.91 30.38 24.96
C HIS A 923 -6.35 30.13 26.41
N CYS A 924 -6.24 31.18 27.23
CA CYS A 924 -6.91 31.26 28.51
C CYS A 924 -8.33 31.78 28.25
N SER A 925 -9.34 30.94 28.40
CA SER A 925 -10.75 31.33 28.17
C SER A 925 -11.65 30.88 29.33
N SER A 926 -12.82 31.49 29.41
CA SER A 926 -13.90 31.17 30.37
C SER A 926 -15.21 31.03 29.58
N ARG A 927 -16.21 30.33 30.12
CA ARG A 927 -17.42 29.95 29.37
C ARG A 927 -18.22 31.17 28.87
N LYS A 928 -18.09 32.31 29.54
CA LYS A 928 -18.70 33.60 29.21
C LYS A 928 -17.67 34.73 29.13
N MET A 929 -16.45 34.43 28.65
CA MET A 929 -15.31 35.35 28.54
C MET A 929 -15.69 36.76 28.04
N ASN A 930 -16.38 36.85 26.89
CA ASN A 930 -16.76 38.14 26.30
C ASN A 930 -17.75 38.94 27.16
N THR A 931 -18.60 38.28 27.94
CA THR A 931 -19.54 38.93 28.86
C THR A 931 -18.79 39.53 30.06
N TRP A 932 -17.89 38.76 30.68
CA TRP A 932 -17.10 39.24 31.82
C TRP A 932 -16.12 40.34 31.42
N LEU A 933 -15.39 40.19 30.31
CA LEU A 933 -14.54 41.24 29.76
C LEU A 933 -15.34 42.50 29.40
N GLY A 934 -16.52 42.36 28.78
CA GLY A 934 -17.39 43.50 28.44
C GLY A 934 -17.83 44.30 29.66
N ILE A 935 -18.25 43.61 30.73
CA ILE A 935 -18.63 44.25 32.01
C ILE A 935 -17.41 44.93 32.65
N PHE A 936 -16.27 44.24 32.71
CA PHE A 936 -15.05 44.76 33.34
C PHE A 936 -14.49 45.98 32.59
N TYR A 937 -14.31 45.88 31.27
CA TYR A 937 -13.86 47.00 30.43
C TYR A 937 -14.87 48.14 30.38
N GLY A 938 -16.18 47.88 30.44
CA GLY A 938 -17.21 48.92 30.57
C GLY A 938 -17.07 49.73 31.87
N TYR A 939 -16.91 49.04 33.00
CA TYR A 939 -16.64 49.67 34.31
C TYR A 939 -15.34 50.50 34.29
N LYS A 940 -14.23 49.95 33.77
CA LYS A 940 -12.96 50.68 33.67
C LYS A 940 -13.06 51.86 32.70
N GLY A 941 -13.74 51.71 31.57
CA GLY A 941 -13.97 52.77 30.58
C GLY A 941 -14.73 53.96 31.16
N LEU A 942 -15.78 53.71 31.94
CA LEU A 942 -16.52 54.77 32.64
C LEU A 942 -15.64 55.50 33.66
N LEU A 943 -14.82 54.77 34.41
CA LEU A 943 -13.86 55.35 35.37
C LEU A 943 -12.78 56.20 34.67
N LEU A 944 -12.28 55.74 33.52
CA LEU A 944 -11.32 56.47 32.68
C LEU A 944 -11.89 57.79 32.16
N LEU A 945 -13.13 57.77 31.63
CA LEU A 945 -13.82 58.95 31.12
C LEU A 945 -14.09 59.98 32.23
N LEU A 946 -14.54 59.51 33.40
CA LEU A 946 -14.76 60.36 34.58
C LEU A 946 -13.46 61.04 35.03
N GLY A 947 -12.33 60.33 35.02
CA GLY A 947 -11.03 60.92 35.37
C GLY A 947 -10.50 61.93 34.35
N ILE A 948 -10.74 61.72 33.04
CA ILE A 948 -10.45 62.74 32.01
C ILE A 948 -11.27 64.00 32.27
N PHE A 949 -12.58 63.86 32.51
CA PHE A 949 -13.48 64.99 32.78
C PHE A 949 -13.01 65.82 33.98
N LEU A 950 -12.70 65.18 35.11
CA LEU A 950 -12.20 65.86 36.31
C LEU A 950 -10.82 66.51 36.10
N ALA A 951 -9.95 65.89 35.29
CA ALA A 951 -8.66 66.47 34.91
C ALA A 951 -8.81 67.71 34.00
N TYR A 952 -9.83 67.73 33.13
CA TYR A 952 -10.16 68.88 32.30
C TYR A 952 -10.69 70.05 33.14
N GLU A 953 -11.61 69.80 34.06
CA GLU A 953 -12.16 70.83 34.97
C GLU A 953 -11.09 71.46 35.87
N THR A 954 -10.15 70.65 36.36
CA THR A 954 -9.11 71.12 37.31
C THR A 954 -7.91 71.83 36.66
N LYS A 955 -7.78 71.82 35.32
CA LYS A 955 -6.57 72.30 34.61
C LYS A 955 -6.17 73.76 34.91
N SER A 956 -7.18 74.63 35.10
CA SER A 956 -7.01 76.09 35.24
C SER A 956 -6.59 76.52 36.65
N VAL A 957 -6.77 75.66 37.66
CA VAL A 957 -6.50 75.97 39.05
C VAL A 957 -4.98 75.95 39.31
N SER A 958 -4.39 77.08 39.68
CA SER A 958 -2.97 77.16 40.07
C SER A 958 -2.82 77.63 41.51
N THR A 959 -2.33 76.76 42.40
CA THR A 959 -1.93 77.14 43.76
C THR A 959 -0.59 76.51 44.13
N GLU A 960 0.26 77.26 44.82
CA GLU A 960 1.62 76.82 45.21
C GLU A 960 1.63 75.55 46.08
N LYS A 961 0.55 75.33 46.85
CA LYS A 961 0.39 74.17 47.73
C LYS A 961 0.21 72.84 46.97
N ILE A 962 -0.14 72.85 45.67
CA ILE A 962 -0.44 71.64 44.88
C ILE A 962 0.18 71.74 43.47
N ASN A 963 1.51 71.67 43.41
CA ASN A 963 2.30 71.87 42.17
C ASN A 963 2.07 70.80 41.08
N ASP A 964 1.59 69.61 41.47
CA ASP A 964 1.76 68.35 40.71
C ASP A 964 0.52 67.90 39.92
N HIS A 965 -0.64 68.54 40.12
CA HIS A 965 -1.93 68.05 39.60
C HIS A 965 -2.00 68.07 38.05
N ARG A 966 -1.35 69.02 37.38
CA ARG A 966 -1.30 69.08 35.90
C ARG A 966 -0.55 67.88 35.29
N ALA A 967 0.52 67.43 35.94
CA ALA A 967 1.26 66.24 35.52
C ALA A 967 0.40 64.97 35.65
N VAL A 968 -0.35 64.84 36.76
CA VAL A 968 -1.31 63.75 36.97
C VAL A 968 -2.43 63.78 35.91
N GLY A 969 -2.95 64.95 35.55
CA GLY A 969 -3.96 65.08 34.49
C GLY A 969 -3.45 64.62 33.12
N MET A 970 -2.22 64.98 32.74
CA MET A 970 -1.59 64.51 31.49
C MET A 970 -1.33 63.01 31.50
N ALA A 971 -0.89 62.44 32.63
CA ALA A 971 -0.73 60.99 32.78
C ALA A 971 -2.07 60.24 32.64
N ILE A 972 -3.13 60.70 33.34
CA ILE A 972 -4.49 60.15 33.23
C ILE A 972 -4.98 60.13 31.78
N TYR A 973 -4.80 61.23 31.04
CA TYR A 973 -5.21 61.32 29.64
C TYR A 973 -4.48 60.28 28.77
N ASN A 974 -3.15 60.17 28.89
CA ASN A 974 -2.37 59.20 28.15
C ASN A 974 -2.77 57.74 28.46
N VAL A 975 -2.89 57.39 29.75
CA VAL A 975 -3.34 56.05 30.19
C VAL A 975 -4.72 55.73 29.62
N ALA A 976 -5.66 56.68 29.71
CA ALA A 976 -7.02 56.48 29.26
C ALA A 976 -7.13 56.24 27.75
N VAL A 977 -6.45 57.07 26.93
CA VAL A 977 -6.45 56.93 25.47
C VAL A 977 -5.82 55.60 25.04
N LEU A 978 -4.67 55.22 25.61
CA LEU A 978 -4.02 53.94 25.29
C LEU A 978 -4.90 52.74 25.64
N CYS A 979 -5.51 52.72 26.84
CA CYS A 979 -6.37 51.62 27.26
C CYS A 979 -7.68 51.52 26.45
N LEU A 980 -8.34 52.65 26.14
CA LEU A 980 -9.58 52.67 25.37
C LEU A 980 -9.39 52.20 23.92
N ILE A 981 -8.22 52.43 23.32
CA ILE A 981 -7.89 51.93 21.97
C ILE A 981 -7.48 50.45 22.00
N THR A 982 -6.68 50.03 22.97
CA THR A 982 -6.03 48.70 22.95
C THR A 982 -6.90 47.55 23.46
N ALA A 983 -7.84 47.81 24.37
CA ALA A 983 -8.76 46.76 24.86
C ALA A 983 -9.68 46.20 23.75
N PRO A 984 -10.33 47.02 22.88
CA PRO A 984 -11.09 46.50 21.74
C PRO A 984 -10.21 45.78 20.70
N VAL A 985 -9.04 46.35 20.37
CA VAL A 985 -8.12 45.77 19.36
C VAL A 985 -7.64 44.39 19.77
N THR A 986 -7.31 44.18 21.05
CA THR A 986 -6.85 42.88 21.56
C THR A 986 -7.95 41.83 21.65
N MET A 987 -9.22 42.22 21.77
CA MET A 987 -10.36 41.31 21.63
C MET A 987 -10.57 40.86 20.17
N ILE A 988 -10.42 41.79 19.20
CA ILE A 988 -10.60 41.48 17.76
C ILE A 988 -9.46 40.60 17.23
N LEU A 989 -8.23 40.85 17.65
CA LEU A 989 -7.02 40.13 17.18
C LEU A 989 -6.73 38.84 17.97
N SER A 990 -7.69 38.31 18.73
CA SER A 990 -7.47 37.17 19.64
C SER A 990 -6.89 35.92 18.95
N SER A 991 -7.25 35.65 17.70
CA SER A 991 -6.73 34.54 16.89
C SER A 991 -5.31 34.76 16.33
N GLN A 992 -4.74 35.96 16.48
CA GLN A 992 -3.39 36.34 16.06
C GLN A 992 -2.50 36.66 17.27
N GLN A 993 -2.00 35.61 17.93
CA GLN A 993 -1.22 35.69 19.17
C GLN A 993 -0.10 36.76 19.18
N ASP A 994 0.74 36.86 18.14
CA ASP A 994 1.86 37.81 18.11
C ASP A 994 1.35 39.26 18.07
N ALA A 995 0.30 39.53 17.30
CA ALA A 995 -0.31 40.85 17.20
C ALA A 995 -1.03 41.24 18.51
N ALA A 996 -1.85 40.34 19.06
CA ALA A 996 -2.55 40.56 20.31
C ALA A 996 -1.58 40.79 21.49
N PHE A 997 -0.50 40.00 21.58
CA PHE A 997 0.54 40.19 22.58
C PHE A 997 1.29 41.52 22.38
N ALA A 998 1.70 41.85 21.15
CA ALA A 998 2.40 43.10 20.85
C ALA A 998 1.57 44.34 21.25
N PHE A 999 0.29 44.40 20.84
CA PHE A 999 -0.58 45.53 21.20
C PHE A 999 -0.82 45.63 22.71
N ALA A 1000 -1.10 44.51 23.39
CA ALA A 1000 -1.32 44.52 24.84
C ALA A 1000 -0.06 44.96 25.62
N SER A 1001 1.09 44.35 25.31
CA SER A 1001 2.33 44.59 26.06
C SER A 1001 2.94 45.97 25.80
N LEU A 1002 2.94 46.45 24.56
CA LEU A 1002 3.42 47.81 24.23
C LEU A 1002 2.53 48.88 24.87
N ALA A 1003 1.21 48.67 24.92
CA ALA A 1003 0.30 49.58 25.62
C ALA A 1003 0.61 49.67 27.11
N ILE A 1004 0.82 48.53 27.79
CA ILE A 1004 1.20 48.47 29.21
C ILE A 1004 2.54 49.17 29.45
N VAL A 1005 3.55 48.90 28.60
CA VAL A 1005 4.89 49.49 28.71
C VAL A 1005 4.86 51.00 28.51
N PHE A 1006 4.32 51.50 27.39
CA PHE A 1006 4.27 52.95 27.13
C PHE A 1006 3.40 53.70 28.15
N SER A 1007 2.25 53.15 28.53
CA SER A 1007 1.37 53.70 29.57
C SER A 1007 2.13 53.88 30.91
N SER A 1008 2.87 52.86 31.33
CA SER A 1008 3.65 52.88 32.57
C SER A 1008 4.86 53.82 32.49
N TYR A 1009 5.64 53.76 31.41
CA TYR A 1009 6.81 54.62 31.20
C TYR A 1009 6.44 56.11 31.18
N ILE A 1010 5.41 56.48 30.41
CA ILE A 1010 4.96 57.88 30.31
C ILE A 1010 4.45 58.37 31.67
N THR A 1011 3.68 57.54 32.39
CA THR A 1011 3.20 57.88 33.75
C THR A 1011 4.35 58.12 34.72
N LEU A 1012 5.35 57.24 34.76
CA LEU A 1012 6.52 57.39 35.63
C LEU A 1012 7.36 58.63 35.26
N VAL A 1013 7.63 58.84 33.97
CA VAL A 1013 8.41 59.98 33.49
C VAL A 1013 7.71 61.31 33.81
N VAL A 1014 6.43 61.44 33.46
CA VAL A 1014 5.65 62.68 33.67
C VAL A 1014 5.51 63.01 35.16
N LEU A 1015 5.36 62.01 36.03
CA LEU A 1015 5.20 62.25 37.47
C LEU A 1015 6.50 62.45 38.23
N PHE A 1016 7.60 61.79 37.87
CA PHE A 1016 8.83 61.81 38.67
C PHE A 1016 9.97 62.65 38.08
N VAL A 1017 10.14 62.74 36.75
CA VAL A 1017 11.25 63.51 36.15
C VAL A 1017 11.17 65.01 36.47
N PRO A 1018 10.00 65.69 36.45
CA PRO A 1018 9.91 67.08 36.90
C PRO A 1018 10.28 67.28 38.38
N LYS A 1019 10.07 66.27 39.23
CA LYS A 1019 10.43 66.29 40.66
C LYS A 1019 11.94 66.08 40.84
N MET A 1020 12.52 65.10 40.14
CA MET A 1020 13.96 64.83 40.16
C MET A 1020 14.76 66.02 39.63
N ARG A 1021 14.44 66.54 38.44
CA ARG A 1021 15.12 67.69 37.84
C ARG A 1021 15.06 68.94 38.72
N ARG A 1022 13.87 69.29 39.22
CA ARG A 1022 13.70 70.49 40.08
C ARG A 1022 14.36 70.35 41.46
N LEU A 1023 14.59 69.12 41.95
CA LEU A 1023 15.36 68.92 43.19
C LEU A 1023 16.86 69.06 42.92
N ILE A 1024 17.39 68.39 41.88
CA ILE A 1024 18.81 68.41 41.53
C ILE A 1024 19.27 69.84 41.21
N THR A 1025 18.59 70.54 40.30
CA THR A 1025 18.96 71.91 39.92
C THR A 1025 18.73 72.95 41.01
N ARG A 1026 17.99 72.61 42.07
CA ARG A 1026 17.92 73.44 43.28
C ARG A 1026 19.01 73.09 44.30
N GLY A 1027 19.50 71.86 44.30
CA GLY A 1027 20.75 71.49 44.99
C GLY A 1027 21.94 72.28 44.44
N GLU A 1028 22.09 72.30 43.11
CA GLU A 1028 23.10 73.11 42.40
C GLU A 1028 23.06 74.59 42.84
N TRP A 1029 21.87 75.21 42.79
CA TRP A 1029 21.65 76.59 43.25
C TRP A 1029 21.94 76.81 44.75
N GLN A 1030 21.75 75.81 45.60
CA GLN A 1030 22.08 75.93 47.03
C GLN A 1030 23.58 75.74 47.31
N SER A 1031 24.29 74.92 46.53
CA SER A 1031 25.77 74.87 46.58
C SER A 1031 26.38 76.18 46.07
N GLU A 1032 25.95 76.70 44.92
CA GLU A 1032 26.46 77.98 44.39
C GLU A 1032 26.21 79.15 45.35
N ALA A 1033 25.02 79.22 45.95
CA ALA A 1033 24.71 80.22 46.97
C ALA A 1033 25.55 80.06 48.26
N GLN A 1034 25.92 78.83 48.63
CA GLN A 1034 26.64 78.57 49.88
C GLN A 1034 28.17 78.73 49.74
N ASP A 1035 28.73 78.54 48.55
CA ASP A 1035 30.12 78.88 48.24
C ASP A 1035 30.30 80.40 47.99
N THR A 1036 29.35 81.05 47.29
CA THR A 1036 29.40 82.52 47.10
C THR A 1036 29.21 83.32 48.40
N MET A 1037 28.54 82.77 49.42
CA MET A 1037 28.40 83.41 50.75
C MET A 1037 29.72 83.52 51.56
N LYS A 1038 30.87 83.05 51.06
CA LYS A 1038 32.18 83.21 51.73
C LYS A 1038 33.05 84.37 51.25
N THR A 1039 32.68 85.07 50.17
CA THR A 1039 33.36 86.29 49.69
C THR A 1039 32.33 87.35 49.34
N GLY A 1040 32.22 88.39 50.17
CA GLY A 1040 31.10 89.33 50.11
C GLY A 1040 31.29 90.55 49.21
N SER A 1041 30.23 91.38 49.23
CA SER A 1041 30.11 92.76 48.73
C SER A 1041 29.48 92.98 47.33
N SER A 1042 28.28 93.60 47.39
CA SER A 1042 27.80 94.69 46.54
C SER A 1042 27.59 94.48 45.02
N THR A 1043 26.46 93.88 44.63
CA THR A 1043 25.81 94.07 43.30
C THR A 1043 24.27 94.00 43.27
N ASN A 1044 23.59 93.38 44.25
CA ASN A 1044 22.22 92.89 44.06
C ASN A 1044 21.04 93.90 44.18
N ASN A 1045 21.27 95.20 44.42
CA ASN A 1045 20.15 96.16 44.48
C ASN A 1045 19.56 96.53 43.09
N ASN A 1046 20.31 96.30 42.02
CA ASN A 1046 20.02 96.90 40.70
C ASN A 1046 18.99 96.13 39.86
N GLU A 1047 18.75 94.84 40.13
CA GLU A 1047 17.83 94.02 39.32
C GLU A 1047 16.37 94.10 39.79
N GLU A 1048 16.12 94.19 41.10
CA GLU A 1048 14.75 94.22 41.62
C GLU A 1048 14.02 95.53 41.27
N GLU A 1049 14.74 96.66 41.27
CA GLU A 1049 14.22 97.94 40.82
C GLU A 1049 13.95 97.93 39.30
N LYS A 1050 14.87 97.37 38.51
CA LYS A 1050 14.72 97.22 37.05
C LYS A 1050 13.53 96.34 36.66
N SER A 1051 13.25 95.26 37.40
CA SER A 1051 12.06 94.43 37.17
C SER A 1051 10.76 95.17 37.49
N ARG A 1052 10.75 96.03 38.53
CA ARG A 1052 9.59 96.87 38.88
C ARG A 1052 9.37 98.00 37.87
N LEU A 1053 10.43 98.50 37.24
CA LEU A 1053 10.36 99.47 36.15
C LEU A 1053 9.72 98.84 34.89
N LEU A 1054 10.21 97.67 34.47
CA LEU A 1054 9.69 96.93 33.32
C LEU A 1054 8.22 96.50 33.48
N GLU A 1055 7.81 96.13 34.71
CA GLU A 1055 6.40 95.87 35.02
C GLU A 1055 5.49 97.11 34.92
N LYS A 1056 6.07 98.32 34.98
CA LYS A 1056 5.35 99.59 34.85
C LYS A 1056 5.28 100.01 33.38
N GLU A 1057 6.39 99.92 32.65
CA GLU A 1057 6.45 100.18 31.20
C GLU A 1057 5.51 99.24 30.43
N ASN A 1058 5.47 97.93 30.74
CA ASN A 1058 4.54 97.00 30.09
C ASN A 1058 3.06 97.40 30.28
N ARG A 1059 2.67 97.91 31.46
CA ARG A 1059 1.28 98.34 31.73
C ARG A 1059 0.93 99.67 31.05
N GLU A 1060 1.91 100.51 30.75
CA GLU A 1060 1.72 101.70 29.92
C GLU A 1060 1.67 101.34 28.44
N LEU A 1061 2.52 100.41 27.98
CA LEU A 1061 2.47 99.87 26.62
C LEU A 1061 1.15 99.14 26.33
N GLU A 1062 0.61 98.32 27.25
CA GLU A 1062 -0.71 97.69 27.09
C GLU A 1062 -1.83 98.73 26.92
N LYS A 1063 -1.80 99.83 27.68
CA LYS A 1063 -2.76 100.94 27.52
C LYS A 1063 -2.60 101.65 26.17
N ILE A 1064 -1.36 101.91 25.76
CA ILE A 1064 -1.07 102.54 24.46
C ILE A 1064 -1.54 101.62 23.33
N ILE A 1065 -1.33 100.30 23.42
CA ILE A 1065 -1.82 99.33 22.44
C ILE A 1065 -3.36 99.39 22.35
N ALA A 1066 -4.06 99.35 23.48
CA ALA A 1066 -5.53 99.45 23.49
C ALA A 1066 -6.04 100.75 22.85
N GLU A 1067 -5.44 101.89 23.18
CA GLU A 1067 -5.80 103.20 22.60
C GLU A 1067 -5.49 103.27 21.09
N LYS A 1068 -4.42 102.60 20.62
CA LYS A 1068 -4.09 102.50 19.19
C LYS A 1068 -5.04 101.54 18.46
N GLU A 1069 -5.45 100.44 19.06
CA GLU A 1069 -6.46 99.54 18.48
C GLU A 1069 -7.83 100.21 18.36
N GLU A 1070 -8.25 100.99 19.36
CA GLU A 1070 -9.46 101.81 19.30
C GLU A 1070 -9.39 102.82 18.14
N ARG A 1071 -8.31 103.62 18.05
CA ARG A 1071 -8.07 104.55 16.93
C ARG A 1071 -7.99 103.84 15.57
N VAL A 1072 -7.49 102.60 15.49
CA VAL A 1072 -7.47 101.80 14.26
C VAL A 1072 -8.87 101.29 13.89
N SER A 1073 -9.72 100.99 14.88
CA SER A 1073 -11.13 100.64 14.63
C SER A 1073 -11.93 101.84 14.10
N GLU A 1074 -11.75 103.02 14.71
CA GLU A 1074 -12.30 104.31 14.28
C GLU A 1074 -11.88 104.64 12.82
N LEU A 1075 -10.58 104.56 12.52
CA LEU A 1075 -10.07 104.79 11.16
C LEU A 1075 -10.59 103.77 10.13
N ARG A 1076 -10.79 102.51 10.52
CA ARG A 1076 -11.42 101.49 9.65
C ARG A 1076 -12.89 101.83 9.38
N HIS A 1077 -13.63 102.31 10.37
CA HIS A 1077 -15.03 102.73 10.21
C HIS A 1077 -15.14 103.99 9.31
N GLN A 1078 -14.21 104.94 9.45
CA GLN A 1078 -14.10 106.11 8.57
C GLN A 1078 -13.66 105.77 7.13
N LEU A 1079 -12.86 104.71 6.94
CA LEU A 1079 -12.52 104.20 5.61
C LEU A 1079 -13.71 103.51 4.94
N GLN A 1080 -14.47 102.71 5.67
CA GLN A 1080 -15.68 102.04 5.15
C GLN A 1080 -16.76 103.06 4.75
N SER A 1081 -17.02 104.08 5.56
CA SER A 1081 -17.97 105.14 5.19
C SER A 1081 -17.50 105.97 3.99
N ARG A 1082 -16.19 106.26 3.87
CA ARG A 1082 -15.59 106.89 2.67
C ARG A 1082 -15.69 106.00 1.43
N GLN A 1083 -15.58 104.68 1.56
CA GLN A 1083 -15.78 103.75 0.43
C GLN A 1083 -17.26 103.74 -0.03
N GLN A 1084 -18.22 103.68 0.89
CA GLN A 1084 -19.66 103.76 0.58
C GLN A 1084 -20.07 105.12 -0.04
N LEU A 1085 -19.38 106.21 0.31
CA LEU A 1085 -19.54 107.52 -0.33
C LEU A 1085 -18.93 107.59 -1.74
N ARG A 1086 -17.88 106.81 -2.03
CA ARG A 1086 -17.26 106.76 -3.37
C ARG A 1086 -18.09 105.98 -4.38
N SER A 1087 -18.88 104.98 -3.96
CA SER A 1087 -19.72 104.15 -4.84
C SER A 1087 -21.05 104.80 -5.29
N ARG A 1088 -21.16 106.13 -5.26
CA ARG A 1088 -22.40 106.87 -5.63
C ARG A 1088 -22.25 107.97 -6.69
N ARG A 1089 -21.10 108.05 -7.37
CA ARG A 1089 -20.85 108.86 -8.59
C ARG A 1089 -19.89 108.08 -9.50
N HIS A 1090 -20.10 107.91 -10.82
CA HIS A 1090 -21.20 108.33 -11.72
C HIS A 1090 -21.28 107.38 -12.97
N PRO A 1091 -22.12 107.61 -14.02
CA PRO A 1091 -22.63 106.56 -14.95
C PRO A 1091 -21.72 106.22 -16.18
N PRO A 1092 -22.11 105.28 -17.10
CA PRO A 1092 -21.18 104.57 -18.01
C PRO A 1092 -21.21 104.99 -19.50
N THR A 1093 -20.16 104.57 -20.27
CA THR A 1093 -20.09 104.14 -21.71
C THR A 1093 -20.77 104.99 -22.83
N PRO A 1094 -20.23 105.13 -24.07
CA PRO A 1094 -19.80 104.01 -24.95
C PRO A 1094 -18.57 104.32 -25.89
N PRO A 1095 -18.40 103.86 -27.16
CA PRO A 1095 -17.56 102.67 -27.46
C PRO A 1095 -16.60 102.77 -28.71
N ASP A 1096 -15.90 101.65 -29.00
CA ASP A 1096 -15.48 101.14 -30.33
C ASP A 1096 -14.36 101.87 -31.16
N PRO A 1097 -13.74 101.23 -32.20
CA PRO A 1097 -13.12 99.88 -32.17
C PRO A 1097 -11.81 99.71 -33.03
N SER A 1098 -11.28 98.47 -33.06
CA SER A 1098 -10.55 97.80 -34.18
C SER A 1098 -9.00 97.85 -34.33
N GLY A 1099 -8.42 96.70 -34.76
CA GLY A 1099 -7.01 96.47 -35.15
C GLY A 1099 -6.01 96.20 -33.99
N GLY A 1100 -5.00 95.32 -34.07
CA GLY A 1100 -4.57 94.35 -35.12
C GLY A 1100 -3.34 93.50 -34.70
N LEU A 1101 -3.15 92.34 -35.35
CA LEU A 1101 -2.05 91.33 -35.25
C LEU A 1101 -0.64 91.85 -35.66
N PRO A 1102 0.51 91.11 -35.56
CA PRO A 1102 0.91 89.91 -34.74
C PRO A 1102 2.40 89.91 -34.20
N ARG A 1103 2.85 88.79 -33.56
CA ARG A 1103 4.27 88.36 -33.27
C ARG A 1103 5.06 89.24 -32.24
N GLY A 1104 6.00 88.78 -31.40
CA GLY A 1104 6.59 87.45 -31.10
C GLY A 1104 8.01 87.25 -31.70
N PRO A 1105 9.03 86.69 -31.01
CA PRO A 1105 9.13 86.09 -29.65
C PRO A 1105 9.94 87.02 -28.67
N SER A 1106 10.92 86.70 -27.80
CA SER A 1106 11.69 85.48 -27.40
C SER A 1106 12.53 85.66 -26.10
N GLU A 1107 12.72 84.54 -25.36
CA GLU A 1107 13.80 84.17 -24.41
C GLU A 1107 14.06 84.90 -23.05
N PRO A 1108 14.71 84.22 -22.05
CA PRO A 1108 14.74 84.56 -20.60
C PRO A 1108 16.20 84.85 -20.11
N PRO A 1109 16.63 84.73 -18.82
CA PRO A 1109 15.97 84.48 -17.51
C PRO A 1109 16.16 85.67 -16.50
N ASP A 1110 15.90 85.64 -15.18
CA ASP A 1110 16.01 84.55 -14.20
C ASP A 1110 15.27 84.75 -12.83
N ARG A 1111 14.91 83.60 -12.22
CA ARG A 1111 14.77 83.23 -10.77
C ARG A 1111 14.00 84.03 -9.66
N LEU A 1112 13.18 83.23 -8.94
CA LEU A 1112 12.70 83.27 -7.53
C LEU A 1112 11.75 84.44 -7.10
N SER A 1113 10.61 84.26 -6.39
CA SER A 1113 10.16 83.37 -5.27
C SER A 1113 10.57 83.89 -3.88
N CYS A 1114 9.72 84.00 -2.84
CA CYS A 1114 8.30 83.64 -2.59
C CYS A 1114 7.62 84.78 -1.78
N ASP A 1115 6.34 84.84 -1.37
CA ASP A 1115 5.20 83.93 -1.18
C ASP A 1115 3.88 84.78 -1.27
N GLY A 1116 2.60 84.35 -1.29
CA GLY A 1116 1.93 83.04 -1.23
C GLY A 1116 0.47 83.19 -0.71
N SER A 1117 -0.01 82.26 0.14
CA SER A 1117 -1.33 82.25 0.84
C SER A 1117 -2.66 82.35 0.02
N ARG A 1118 -3.45 81.25 0.04
CA ARG A 1118 -4.94 81.20 0.26
C ARG A 1118 -5.89 81.86 -0.81
N VAL A 1119 -7.14 81.45 -1.06
CA VAL A 1119 -8.07 80.39 -0.57
C VAL A 1119 -8.95 79.90 -1.76
N HIS A 1120 -9.44 78.64 -1.69
CA HIS A 1120 -10.79 78.10 -2.03
C HIS A 1120 -10.70 76.76 -2.80
N LEU A 1121 -11.30 75.63 -2.37
CA LEU A 1121 -12.68 75.31 -1.97
C LEU A 1121 -13.59 75.05 -3.20
N LEU A 1122 -13.74 73.78 -3.59
CA LEU A 1122 -14.95 73.12 -4.14
C LEU A 1122 -14.61 71.73 -4.71
N TYR A 1123 -15.32 70.68 -4.28
CA TYR A 1123 -15.36 69.29 -4.79
C TYR A 1123 -14.02 68.53 -5.01
N LYS A 1124 -13.91 67.24 -4.71
CA LYS A 1124 -14.93 66.19 -4.58
C LYS A 1124 -14.51 65.13 -3.56
#